data_AF-A0A7H2PLV6-F1
#
_entry.id   AF-A0A7H2PLV6-F1
#
_cell.length_a   1.000
_cell.length_b   1.000
_cell.length_c   1.000
_cell.angle_alpha   90.00
_cell.angle_beta   90.00
_cell.angle_gamma   90.00
#
_symmetry.space_group_name_H-M   'P 1'
#
loop_
_entity.id
_entity.type
_entity.pdbx_description
1 polymer ?
#
loop_
_entity_poly.entity_id
_entity_poly.type
_entity_poly.pdbx_seq_one_letter_code
_entity_poly.pdbx_strand_id
1 'polypeptide(L)'
;MLIFHGKPVHGAIFDMDGTMFDTERLRFQTLQQASQELIGQEFSHEYLMQCLGLSATTAEKLAQRLYGVDVPYKEIRKRADEMELEHIRKHGVPIKKGLVQVLERLRKSGLRMAVATSSRRAIAEEYLINANVYKFFDVITCGDEVEQGKPHPEIFLKAASQLNLNTKQCLMFEDSENGLTSAYTSEGLTILLKDIKEPNDEMLEKADFYYDQMYDFLSDLDQFIPIMDMPEIQEPFPQSLNQLTVGIHGFGAIGGGYIAQILSHWDGYTKPRKIIASTRNSLFREAVNAFGTYSIRYGQFSYDERIENMTIVDSDNEQQMLEMYTHSSLIALCLPEQAIEAESKMIAKGLYARFNSPLETCIEPLTFLIILNKVGAKYLVMKHLREALLELTNDEDVTEHILKEHYFCDTVVNRMVSKLSNQNLYRQLRIKHNFLEQHLEDVEQEDQIEIEDCNKLTPDQQNNASVYVENMRRNFQPGHILQSMDLILFHSETDMPIYVEKGSPLLEKLRQVVLVEQITDIQLIKNRLWNGVHAMLAWYASLMGYESIGIAMGDHSVKAFAENLITEVKQGLAIVLPNYAKDLNRMAQSFLDSCEYAFKDPCQRVARDPLRKLNHNERVMASIEMNIGHDLPYKNLLKGTALGYAYAIQFLEIDDNAAIQHLQQQILKLDLNMTQKRQLEVDLVQHIQYLFSEQD
;
A
#
# COMPACT_ATOMS: atom_id res chain seq x y z
N MET A 1 14.72 -18.36 -4.53
CA MET A 1 15.45 -19.02 -3.44
C MET A 1 15.43 -18.06 -2.27
N LEU A 2 14.90 -18.49 -1.13
CA LEU A 2 14.84 -17.71 0.11
C LEU A 2 15.93 -18.21 1.06
N ILE A 3 16.57 -17.31 1.82
CA ILE A 3 17.50 -17.72 2.89
C ILE A 3 16.79 -17.48 4.22
N PHE A 4 16.19 -18.52 4.79
CA PHE A 4 15.43 -18.44 6.04
C PHE A 4 16.32 -18.92 7.19
N HIS A 5 16.61 -18.04 8.17
CA HIS A 5 17.55 -18.32 9.28
C HIS A 5 18.89 -18.93 8.82
N GLY A 6 19.44 -18.43 7.72
CA GLY A 6 20.71 -18.91 7.15
C GLY A 6 20.61 -20.21 6.34
N LYS A 7 19.42 -20.81 6.22
CA LYS A 7 19.19 -22.05 5.46
C LYS A 7 18.55 -21.74 4.09
N PRO A 8 19.10 -22.28 2.98
CA PRO A 8 18.56 -22.03 1.64
C PRO A 8 17.30 -22.87 1.37
N VAL A 9 16.16 -22.19 1.21
CA VAL A 9 14.84 -22.77 0.99
C VAL A 9 14.38 -22.54 -0.45
N HIS A 10 13.87 -23.61 -1.06
CA HIS A 10 13.35 -23.63 -2.44
C HIS A 10 11.88 -24.02 -2.51
N GLY A 11 11.33 -24.63 -1.47
CA GLY A 11 9.91 -24.94 -1.41
C GLY A 11 9.33 -24.97 -0.01
N ALA A 12 8.01 -25.06 0.05
CA ALA A 12 7.25 -25.19 1.28
C ALA A 12 6.17 -26.25 1.13
N ILE A 13 6.08 -27.17 2.09
CA ILE A 13 5.12 -28.27 2.09
C ILE A 13 4.25 -28.10 3.33
N PHE A 14 2.94 -28.00 3.11
CA PHE A 14 1.99 -27.75 4.17
C PHE A 14 1.17 -29.01 4.45
N ASP A 15 1.05 -29.39 5.71
CA ASP A 15 -0.13 -30.16 6.11
C ASP A 15 -1.40 -29.29 6.00
N MET A 16 -2.56 -29.93 5.94
CA MET A 16 -3.84 -29.28 5.72
C MET A 16 -4.67 -29.10 7.00
N ASP A 17 -4.94 -30.19 7.72
CA ASP A 17 -5.94 -30.25 8.79
C ASP A 17 -5.26 -29.90 10.11
N GLY A 18 -5.67 -28.81 10.77
CA GLY A 18 -4.97 -28.30 11.97
C GLY A 18 -3.79 -27.38 11.64
N THR A 19 -3.24 -27.44 10.42
CA THR A 19 -2.16 -26.55 9.96
C THR A 19 -2.68 -25.38 9.10
N MET A 20 -3.38 -25.65 7.99
CA MET A 20 -3.93 -24.61 7.12
C MET A 20 -5.37 -24.25 7.47
N PHE A 21 -6.16 -25.25 7.88
CA PHE A 21 -7.58 -25.10 8.18
C PHE A 21 -7.87 -25.55 9.61
N ASP A 22 -8.74 -24.81 10.29
CA ASP A 22 -9.21 -25.13 11.65
C ASP A 22 -10.35 -26.19 11.59
N THR A 23 -10.09 -27.28 10.86
CA THR A 23 -11.04 -28.36 10.58
C THR A 23 -11.21 -29.31 11.76
N GLU A 24 -10.21 -29.43 12.65
CA GLU A 24 -10.29 -30.28 13.84
C GLU A 24 -11.36 -29.78 14.84
N ARG A 25 -11.49 -28.47 15.02
CA ARG A 25 -12.56 -27.90 15.86
C ARG A 25 -13.95 -28.14 15.25
N LEU A 26 -14.07 -28.00 13.93
CA LEU A 26 -15.30 -28.31 13.22
C LEU A 26 -15.63 -29.81 13.30
N ARG A 27 -14.63 -30.68 13.23
CA ARG A 27 -14.77 -32.13 13.41
C ARG A 27 -15.26 -32.48 14.81
N PHE A 28 -14.75 -31.82 15.85
CA PHE A 28 -15.22 -32.03 17.22
C PHE A 28 -16.70 -31.70 17.33
N GLN A 29 -17.12 -30.54 16.83
CA GLN A 29 -18.51 -30.10 16.86
C GLN A 29 -19.44 -31.07 16.12
N THR A 30 -19.05 -31.49 14.91
CA THR A 30 -19.86 -32.40 14.09
C THR A 30 -19.93 -33.81 14.67
N LEU A 31 -18.86 -34.33 15.28
CA LEU A 31 -18.87 -35.61 15.98
C LEU A 31 -19.74 -35.59 17.24
N GLN A 32 -19.72 -34.49 18.00
CA GLN A 32 -20.62 -34.32 19.16
C GLN A 32 -22.07 -34.31 18.73
N GLN A 33 -22.39 -33.54 17.67
CA GLN A 33 -23.75 -33.45 17.17
C GLN A 33 -24.22 -34.79 16.59
N ALA A 34 -23.39 -35.47 15.80
CA ALA A 34 -23.73 -36.76 15.21
C ALA A 34 -23.93 -37.86 16.25
N SER A 35 -23.10 -37.89 17.31
CA SER A 35 -23.29 -38.87 18.38
C SER A 35 -24.54 -38.55 19.20
N GLN A 36 -24.83 -37.27 19.46
CA GLN A 36 -26.08 -36.87 20.12
C GLN A 36 -27.31 -37.27 19.28
N GLU A 37 -27.26 -37.08 17.95
CA GLU A 37 -28.34 -37.47 17.03
C GLU A 37 -28.57 -38.98 16.99
N LEU A 38 -27.51 -39.80 16.99
CA LEU A 38 -27.63 -41.24 16.74
C LEU A 38 -27.69 -42.10 18.01
N ILE A 39 -27.01 -41.71 19.09
CA ILE A 39 -26.98 -42.48 20.35
C ILE A 39 -27.56 -41.71 21.54
N GLY A 40 -28.05 -40.48 21.35
CA GLY A 40 -28.63 -39.66 22.42
C GLY A 40 -27.61 -39.12 23.42
N GLN A 41 -26.31 -39.27 23.14
CA GLN A 41 -25.21 -38.82 23.98
C GLN A 41 -24.08 -38.21 23.14
N GLU A 42 -23.64 -37.02 23.53
CA GLU A 42 -22.45 -36.37 22.97
C GLU A 42 -21.16 -37.12 23.32
N PHE A 43 -20.30 -37.27 22.33
CA PHE A 43 -18.90 -37.62 22.55
C PHE A 43 -18.23 -36.53 23.41
N SER A 44 -17.56 -36.96 24.47
CA SER A 44 -16.99 -36.07 25.46
C SER A 44 -15.78 -35.35 24.88
N HIS A 45 -15.55 -34.14 25.35
CA HIS A 45 -14.36 -33.38 24.94
C HIS A 45 -13.06 -34.16 25.24
N GLU A 46 -12.98 -34.85 26.37
CA GLU A 46 -11.84 -35.70 26.73
C GLU A 46 -11.59 -36.83 25.71
N TYR A 47 -12.65 -37.51 25.26
CA TYR A 47 -12.55 -38.55 24.25
C TYR A 47 -12.07 -37.98 22.90
N LEU A 48 -12.64 -36.85 22.47
CA LEU A 48 -12.24 -36.20 21.21
C LEU A 48 -10.78 -35.75 21.26
N MET A 49 -10.34 -35.19 22.40
CA MET A 49 -8.93 -34.85 22.64
C MET A 49 -8.00 -36.06 22.56
N GLN A 50 -8.42 -37.23 23.06
CA GLN A 50 -7.65 -38.48 22.93
C GLN A 50 -7.63 -39.00 21.49
N CYS A 51 -8.62 -38.66 20.66
CA CYS A 51 -8.69 -39.08 19.26
C CYS A 51 -7.80 -38.27 18.32
N LEU A 52 -7.39 -37.05 18.70
CA LEU A 52 -6.49 -36.23 17.87
C LEU A 52 -5.19 -36.99 17.56
N GLY A 53 -4.90 -37.15 16.27
CA GLY A 53 -3.73 -37.87 15.76
C GLY A 53 -3.88 -39.40 15.68
N LEU A 54 -5.01 -39.98 16.10
CA LEU A 54 -5.27 -41.42 16.01
C LEU A 54 -5.84 -41.85 14.66
N SER A 55 -5.55 -43.09 14.27
CA SER A 55 -6.24 -43.71 13.13
C SER A 55 -7.74 -43.89 13.41
N ALA A 56 -8.56 -43.90 12.35
CA ALA A 56 -9.98 -44.21 12.42
C ALA A 56 -10.29 -45.48 13.23
N THR A 57 -9.47 -46.52 13.03
CA THR A 57 -9.63 -47.82 13.70
C THR A 57 -9.27 -47.78 15.18
N THR A 58 -8.32 -46.93 15.57
CA THR A 58 -7.93 -46.76 16.97
C THR A 58 -8.96 -45.92 17.71
N ALA A 59 -9.47 -44.85 17.07
CA ALA A 59 -10.56 -44.03 17.60
C ALA A 59 -11.85 -44.86 17.79
N GLU A 60 -12.19 -45.74 16.84
CA GLU A 60 -13.33 -46.67 16.97
C GLU A 60 -13.19 -47.59 18.20
N LYS A 61 -12.01 -48.16 18.44
CA LYS A 61 -11.76 -49.00 19.64
C LYS A 61 -11.86 -48.20 20.94
N LEU A 62 -11.43 -46.95 20.93
CA LEU A 62 -11.56 -46.06 22.08
C LEU A 62 -13.02 -45.70 22.34
N ALA A 63 -13.80 -45.42 21.28
CA ALA A 63 -15.23 -45.19 21.36
C ALA A 63 -15.94 -46.40 21.97
N GLN A 64 -15.62 -47.61 21.49
CA GLN A 64 -16.19 -48.85 21.99
C GLN A 64 -15.90 -49.07 23.48
N ARG A 65 -14.71 -48.66 23.94
CA ARG A 65 -14.33 -48.76 25.35
C ARG A 65 -15.12 -47.79 26.24
N LEU A 66 -15.37 -46.56 25.78
CA LEU A 66 -15.98 -45.50 26.58
C LEU A 66 -17.50 -45.44 26.48
N TYR A 67 -18.06 -45.76 25.30
CA TYR A 67 -19.48 -45.64 24.98
C TYR A 67 -20.17 -47.00 24.72
N GLY A 68 -19.42 -48.10 24.80
CA GLY A 68 -19.93 -49.46 24.65
C GLY A 68 -19.61 -50.11 23.31
N VAL A 69 -19.50 -51.44 23.30
CA VAL A 69 -19.05 -52.24 22.13
C VAL A 69 -19.94 -52.06 20.90
N ASP A 70 -21.23 -51.80 21.11
CA ASP A 70 -22.23 -51.66 20.06
C ASP A 70 -22.41 -50.21 19.56
N VAL A 71 -21.52 -49.28 19.95
CA VAL A 71 -21.60 -47.89 19.46
C VAL A 71 -21.48 -47.87 17.92
N PRO A 72 -22.44 -47.25 17.19
CA PRO A 72 -22.43 -47.20 15.73
C PRO A 72 -21.43 -46.16 15.22
N TYR A 73 -20.16 -46.30 15.60
CA TYR A 73 -19.10 -45.31 15.34
C TYR A 73 -18.95 -44.95 13.86
N LYS A 74 -19.08 -45.94 12.97
CA LYS A 74 -19.00 -45.71 11.52
C LYS A 74 -20.15 -44.85 10.98
N GLU A 75 -21.35 -45.01 11.54
CA GLU A 75 -22.51 -44.20 11.17
C GLU A 75 -22.41 -42.78 11.74
N ILE A 76 -21.97 -42.66 13.00
CA ILE A 76 -21.66 -41.36 13.63
C ILE A 76 -20.63 -40.59 12.81
N ARG A 77 -19.55 -41.25 12.41
CA ARG A 77 -18.50 -40.62 11.60
C ARG A 77 -19.04 -40.21 10.24
N LYS A 78 -19.77 -41.07 9.55
CA LYS A 78 -20.37 -40.74 8.25
C LYS A 78 -21.30 -39.53 8.37
N ARG A 79 -22.14 -39.49 9.41
CA ARG A 79 -23.03 -38.37 9.68
C ARG A 79 -22.25 -37.08 9.98
N ALA A 80 -21.19 -37.15 10.78
CA ALA A 80 -20.31 -36.02 11.04
C ALA A 80 -19.64 -35.50 9.76
N ASP A 81 -19.15 -36.38 8.88
CA ASP A 81 -18.54 -36.02 7.59
C ASP A 81 -19.55 -35.29 6.68
N GLU A 82 -20.81 -35.74 6.65
CA GLU A 82 -21.90 -35.06 5.93
C GLU A 82 -22.16 -33.65 6.47
N MET A 83 -22.20 -33.50 7.80
CA MET A 83 -22.44 -32.21 8.47
C MET A 83 -21.27 -31.24 8.31
N GLU A 84 -20.03 -31.74 8.30
CA GLU A 84 -18.84 -30.95 8.02
C GLU A 84 -18.89 -30.38 6.60
N LEU A 85 -19.20 -31.22 5.60
CA LEU A 85 -19.36 -30.78 4.21
C LEU A 85 -20.51 -29.77 4.05
N GLU A 86 -21.65 -30.00 4.72
CA GLU A 86 -22.77 -29.04 4.73
C GLU A 86 -22.34 -27.70 5.35
N HIS A 87 -21.60 -27.73 6.47
CA HIS A 87 -21.09 -26.53 7.12
C HIS A 87 -20.15 -25.77 6.19
N ILE A 88 -19.19 -26.45 5.57
CA ILE A 88 -18.21 -25.83 4.67
C ILE A 88 -18.89 -25.25 3.43
N ARG A 89 -19.86 -25.95 2.84
CA ARG A 89 -20.61 -25.44 1.68
C ARG A 89 -21.44 -24.21 2.02
N LYS A 90 -21.91 -24.11 3.27
CA LYS A 90 -22.75 -22.99 3.72
C LYS A 90 -21.95 -21.81 4.26
N HIS A 91 -20.82 -22.05 4.92
CA HIS A 91 -20.06 -21.07 5.70
C HIS A 91 -18.63 -20.85 5.21
N GLY A 92 -18.16 -21.66 4.26
CA GLY A 92 -16.77 -21.66 3.79
C GLY A 92 -15.85 -22.54 4.65
N VAL A 93 -14.63 -22.77 4.15
CA VAL A 93 -13.58 -23.50 4.89
C VAL A 93 -13.00 -22.59 5.98
N PRO A 94 -12.80 -23.08 7.21
CA PRO A 94 -12.23 -22.27 8.29
C PRO A 94 -10.71 -22.08 8.10
N ILE A 95 -10.30 -21.04 7.38
CA ILE A 95 -8.89 -20.75 7.09
C ILE A 95 -8.15 -20.23 8.35
N LYS A 96 -6.98 -20.79 8.68
CA LYS A 96 -6.12 -20.26 9.74
C LYS A 96 -5.68 -18.83 9.40
N LYS A 97 -5.87 -17.93 10.36
CA LYS A 97 -5.54 -16.51 10.21
C LYS A 97 -4.04 -16.35 9.95
N GLY A 98 -3.66 -15.70 8.85
CA GLY A 98 -2.26 -15.52 8.43
C GLY A 98 -1.84 -16.41 7.26
N LEU A 99 -2.58 -17.49 6.95
CA LEU A 99 -2.19 -18.45 5.92
C LEU A 99 -2.00 -17.80 4.54
N VAL A 100 -2.99 -17.02 4.09
CA VAL A 100 -2.95 -16.45 2.74
C VAL A 100 -1.77 -15.50 2.57
N GLN A 101 -1.45 -14.71 3.60
CA GLN A 101 -0.30 -13.79 3.60
C GLN A 101 1.03 -14.55 3.54
N VAL A 102 1.14 -15.69 4.23
CA VAL A 102 2.30 -16.58 4.15
C VAL A 102 2.44 -17.17 2.76
N LEU A 103 1.37 -17.75 2.21
CA LEU A 103 1.39 -18.35 0.86
C LEU A 103 1.79 -17.33 -0.21
N GLU A 104 1.29 -16.09 -0.13
CA GLU A 104 1.67 -15.05 -1.08
C GLU A 104 3.14 -14.66 -0.98
N ARG A 105 3.69 -14.50 0.23
CA ARG A 105 5.12 -14.18 0.43
C ARG A 105 6.03 -15.27 -0.09
N LEU A 106 5.72 -16.53 0.23
CA LEU A 106 6.51 -17.67 -0.25
C LEU A 106 6.44 -17.77 -1.78
N ARG A 107 5.24 -17.62 -2.38
CA ARG A 107 5.06 -17.66 -3.83
C ARG A 107 5.81 -16.53 -4.54
N LYS A 108 5.68 -15.28 -4.06
CA LYS A 108 6.38 -14.11 -4.63
C LYS A 108 7.90 -14.16 -4.41
N SER A 109 8.36 -14.87 -3.37
CA SER A 109 9.78 -15.19 -3.15
C SER A 109 10.30 -16.31 -4.07
N GLY A 110 9.45 -16.84 -4.96
CA GLY A 110 9.80 -17.85 -5.95
C GLY A 110 9.87 -19.28 -5.42
N LEU A 111 9.24 -19.58 -4.27
CA LEU A 111 9.16 -20.94 -3.74
C LEU A 111 8.07 -21.74 -4.46
N ARG A 112 8.35 -23.02 -4.68
CA ARG A 112 7.34 -24.01 -5.07
C ARG A 112 6.67 -24.55 -3.84
N MET A 113 5.38 -24.83 -3.90
CA MET A 113 4.62 -25.24 -2.73
C MET A 113 3.81 -26.50 -2.99
N ALA A 114 3.72 -27.34 -1.96
CA ALA A 114 2.91 -28.54 -1.98
C ALA A 114 2.02 -28.66 -0.74
N VAL A 115 0.97 -29.45 -0.88
CA VAL A 115 0.19 -29.96 0.26
C VAL A 115 0.55 -31.42 0.50
N ALA A 116 0.72 -31.82 1.76
CA ALA A 116 0.98 -33.19 2.19
C ALA A 116 -0.01 -33.56 3.32
N THR A 117 -1.16 -34.14 2.95
CA THR A 117 -2.28 -34.40 3.87
C THR A 117 -2.65 -35.88 3.94
N SER A 118 -3.07 -36.35 5.12
CA SER A 118 -3.66 -37.70 5.30
C SER A 118 -5.07 -37.81 4.70
N SER A 119 -5.70 -36.69 4.33
CA SER A 119 -7.01 -36.64 3.68
C SER A 119 -6.96 -37.18 2.25
N ARG A 120 -8.11 -37.66 1.75
CA ARG A 120 -8.24 -38.14 0.36
C ARG A 120 -8.21 -36.96 -0.61
N ARG A 121 -7.70 -37.18 -1.82
CA ARG A 121 -7.58 -36.14 -2.87
C ARG A 121 -8.85 -35.32 -3.09
N ALA A 122 -10.00 -35.98 -3.27
CA ALA A 122 -11.25 -35.28 -3.54
C ALA A 122 -11.63 -34.25 -2.45
N ILE A 123 -11.39 -34.57 -1.17
CA ILE A 123 -11.69 -33.68 -0.03
C ILE A 123 -10.67 -32.55 0.03
N ALA A 124 -9.37 -32.88 -0.11
CA ALA A 124 -8.31 -31.89 -0.08
C ALA A 124 -8.48 -30.83 -1.18
N GLU A 125 -8.80 -31.25 -2.41
CA GLU A 125 -9.03 -30.34 -3.52
C GLU A 125 -10.29 -29.49 -3.30
N GLU A 126 -11.40 -30.06 -2.81
CA GLU A 126 -12.62 -29.30 -2.47
C GLU A 126 -12.33 -28.20 -1.43
N TYR A 127 -11.53 -28.50 -0.40
CA TYR A 127 -11.18 -27.53 0.63
C TYR A 127 -10.28 -26.42 0.08
N LEU A 128 -9.23 -26.78 -0.66
CA LEU A 128 -8.31 -25.80 -1.25
C LEU A 128 -8.99 -24.88 -2.27
N ILE A 129 -9.94 -25.40 -3.05
CA ILE A 129 -10.72 -24.62 -4.03
C ILE A 129 -11.68 -23.69 -3.30
N ASN A 130 -12.46 -24.19 -2.33
CA ASN A 130 -13.41 -23.38 -1.57
C ASN A 130 -12.72 -22.30 -0.72
N ALA A 131 -11.49 -22.56 -0.26
CA ALA A 131 -10.65 -21.58 0.42
C ALA A 131 -9.92 -20.60 -0.53
N ASN A 132 -10.03 -20.77 -1.86
CA ASN A 132 -9.34 -19.97 -2.88
C ASN A 132 -7.80 -19.96 -2.73
N VAL A 133 -7.23 -21.06 -2.22
CA VAL A 133 -5.78 -21.21 -2.04
C VAL A 133 -5.16 -22.29 -2.93
N TYR A 134 -5.97 -23.08 -3.65
CA TYR A 134 -5.50 -24.11 -4.59
C TYR A 134 -4.43 -23.59 -5.57
N LYS A 135 -4.63 -22.36 -6.09
CA LYS A 135 -3.71 -21.67 -7.00
C LYS A 135 -2.28 -21.49 -6.48
N PHE A 136 -2.07 -21.62 -5.16
CA PHE A 136 -0.76 -21.52 -4.54
C PHE A 136 -0.02 -22.86 -4.49
N PHE A 137 -0.58 -24.00 -4.90
CA PHE A 137 0.11 -25.28 -4.75
C PHE A 137 0.41 -25.89 -6.13
N ASP A 138 1.68 -26.22 -6.35
CA ASP A 138 2.13 -26.88 -7.58
C ASP A 138 1.83 -28.39 -7.54
N VAL A 139 1.78 -28.95 -6.32
CA VAL A 139 1.62 -30.38 -6.05
C VAL A 139 0.71 -30.57 -4.84
N ILE A 140 -0.12 -31.61 -4.90
CA ILE A 140 -0.92 -32.06 -3.76
C ILE A 140 -0.68 -33.56 -3.63
N THR A 141 -0.13 -33.98 -2.49
CA THR A 141 0.08 -35.39 -2.12
C THR A 141 -0.92 -35.75 -1.03
N CYS A 142 -1.75 -36.75 -1.32
CA CYS A 142 -2.85 -37.14 -0.45
C CYS A 142 -2.66 -38.53 0.17
N GLY A 143 -3.41 -38.81 1.23
CA GLY A 143 -3.29 -40.05 2.00
C GLY A 143 -3.65 -41.30 1.20
N ASP A 144 -4.49 -41.17 0.16
CA ASP A 144 -4.84 -42.24 -0.77
C ASP A 144 -3.76 -42.54 -1.82
N GLU A 145 -2.64 -41.81 -1.78
CA GLU A 145 -1.52 -41.95 -2.71
C GLU A 145 -0.24 -42.48 -2.05
N VAL A 146 -0.27 -42.77 -0.75
CA VAL A 146 0.88 -43.27 0.02
C VAL A 146 0.57 -44.64 0.63
N GLU A 147 1.57 -45.52 0.68
CA GLU A 147 1.45 -46.84 1.30
C GLU A 147 1.50 -46.73 2.83
N GLN A 148 2.34 -45.83 3.34
CA GLN A 148 2.53 -45.58 4.77
C GLN A 148 2.20 -44.13 5.11
N GLY A 149 1.10 -43.95 5.84
CA GLY A 149 0.70 -42.65 6.38
C GLY A 149 1.62 -42.15 7.51
N LYS A 150 1.42 -40.90 7.92
CA LYS A 150 2.09 -40.28 9.09
C LYS A 150 1.96 -41.21 10.31
N PRO A 151 3.04 -41.50 11.06
CA PRO A 151 4.32 -40.78 11.13
C PRO A 151 5.41 -41.19 10.13
N HIS A 152 5.15 -42.08 9.18
CA HIS A 152 6.16 -42.45 8.18
C HIS A 152 6.42 -41.31 7.18
N PRO A 153 7.69 -40.99 6.82
CA PRO A 153 8.05 -39.82 6.02
C PRO A 153 7.62 -39.85 4.54
N GLU A 154 7.01 -40.95 4.07
CA GLU A 154 6.69 -41.18 2.65
C GLU A 154 5.93 -40.01 2.01
N ILE A 155 4.96 -39.42 2.73
CA ILE A 155 4.13 -38.35 2.18
C ILE A 155 4.94 -37.07 1.89
N PHE A 156 5.84 -36.68 2.80
CA PHE A 156 6.70 -35.51 2.62
C PHE A 156 7.81 -35.77 1.59
N LEU A 157 8.40 -36.98 1.60
CA LEU A 157 9.37 -37.39 0.60
C LEU A 157 8.78 -37.36 -0.81
N LYS A 158 7.55 -37.87 -0.97
CA LYS A 158 6.83 -37.87 -2.24
C LYS A 158 6.48 -36.46 -2.69
N ALA A 159 5.96 -35.61 -1.80
CA ALA A 159 5.66 -34.21 -2.10
C ALA A 159 6.93 -33.45 -2.55
N ALA A 160 8.04 -33.56 -1.83
CA ALA A 160 9.31 -32.92 -2.20
C ALA A 160 9.83 -33.43 -3.55
N SER A 161 9.78 -34.74 -3.78
CA SER A 161 10.17 -35.35 -5.06
C SER A 161 9.34 -34.82 -6.23
N GLN A 162 8.02 -34.68 -6.06
CA GLN A 162 7.12 -34.15 -7.09
C GLN A 162 7.37 -32.66 -7.37
N LEU A 163 7.80 -31.89 -6.36
CA LEU A 163 8.29 -30.51 -6.55
C LEU A 163 9.66 -30.43 -7.23
N ASN A 164 10.32 -31.57 -7.47
CA ASN A 164 11.70 -31.69 -7.92
C ASN A 164 12.69 -31.00 -6.96
N LEU A 165 12.50 -31.19 -5.65
CA LEU A 165 13.31 -30.61 -4.58
C LEU A 165 13.84 -31.70 -3.64
N ASN A 166 14.97 -31.41 -2.99
CA ASN A 166 15.42 -32.20 -1.85
C ASN A 166 14.65 -31.75 -0.59
N THR A 167 14.26 -32.67 0.28
CA THR A 167 13.53 -32.35 1.53
C THR A 167 14.25 -31.33 2.40
N LYS A 168 15.59 -31.34 2.46
CA LYS A 168 16.41 -30.36 3.19
C LYS A 168 16.23 -28.92 2.73
N GLN A 169 15.67 -28.71 1.53
CA GLN A 169 15.42 -27.41 0.93
C GLN A 169 13.96 -26.97 1.12
N CYS A 170 13.16 -27.73 1.85
CA CYS A 170 11.74 -27.49 2.05
C CYS A 170 11.44 -27.12 3.50
N LEU A 171 10.65 -26.06 3.68
CA LEU A 171 9.91 -25.84 4.92
C LEU A 171 8.75 -26.84 4.97
N MET A 172 8.51 -27.46 6.12
CA MET A 172 7.45 -28.44 6.32
C MET A 172 6.59 -28.00 7.51
N PHE A 173 5.37 -27.54 7.22
CA PHE A 173 4.44 -27.00 8.20
C PHE A 173 3.51 -28.08 8.72
N GLU A 174 3.47 -28.23 10.04
CA GLU A 174 2.71 -29.25 10.75
C GLU A 174 2.22 -28.75 12.11
N ASP A 175 1.16 -29.38 12.62
CA ASP A 175 0.62 -29.13 13.97
C ASP A 175 0.57 -30.40 14.84
N SER A 176 0.66 -31.59 14.22
CA SER A 176 0.47 -32.86 14.91
C SER A 176 1.79 -33.59 15.21
N GLU A 177 1.83 -34.38 16.29
CA GLU A 177 3.02 -35.17 16.65
C GLU A 177 3.43 -36.19 15.56
N ASN A 178 2.44 -36.89 15.00
CA ASN A 178 2.68 -37.86 13.92
C ASN A 178 3.17 -37.15 12.66
N GLY A 179 2.55 -36.04 12.29
CA GLY A 179 2.95 -35.28 11.12
C GLY A 179 4.31 -34.63 11.26
N LEU A 180 4.62 -34.04 12.42
CA LEU A 180 5.93 -33.49 12.72
C LEU A 180 7.01 -34.57 12.70
N THR A 181 6.74 -35.76 13.26
CA THR A 181 7.67 -36.90 13.19
C THR A 181 7.93 -37.33 11.74
N SER A 182 6.88 -37.33 10.91
CA SER A 182 7.00 -37.60 9.47
C SER A 182 7.83 -36.56 8.74
N ALA A 183 7.64 -35.28 9.04
CA ALA A 183 8.38 -34.17 8.44
C ALA A 183 9.86 -34.21 8.87
N TYR A 184 10.13 -34.36 10.17
CA TYR A 184 11.47 -34.46 10.75
C TYR A 184 12.27 -35.63 10.16
N THR A 185 11.66 -36.82 10.11
CA THR A 185 12.32 -38.03 9.59
C THR A 185 12.62 -37.93 8.09
N SER A 186 11.90 -37.08 7.37
CA SER A 186 12.20 -36.78 5.96
C SER A 186 13.40 -35.83 5.77
N GLU A 187 14.00 -35.33 6.86
CA GLU A 187 15.11 -34.38 6.91
C GLU A 187 14.75 -32.98 6.37
N GLY A 188 13.47 -32.61 6.39
CA GLY A 188 13.01 -31.26 6.06
C GLY A 188 13.16 -30.26 7.20
N LEU A 189 13.02 -28.97 6.89
CA LEU A 189 12.99 -27.92 7.90
C LEU A 189 11.60 -27.82 8.51
N THR A 190 11.47 -28.26 9.75
CA THR A 190 10.19 -28.46 10.40
C THR A 190 9.69 -27.19 11.07
N ILE A 191 8.49 -26.77 10.69
CA ILE A 191 7.76 -25.65 11.29
C ILE A 191 6.57 -26.21 12.03
N LEU A 192 6.63 -26.19 13.36
CA LEU A 192 5.54 -26.60 14.22
C LEU A 192 4.62 -25.39 14.50
N LEU A 193 3.33 -25.56 14.22
CA LEU A 193 2.29 -24.60 14.54
C LEU A 193 1.40 -25.14 15.65
N LYS A 194 1.07 -24.30 16.62
CA LYS A 194 0.10 -24.67 17.65
C LYS A 194 -1.30 -24.81 17.06
N ASP A 195 -2.01 -25.84 17.52
CA ASP A 195 -3.43 -26.04 17.26
C ASP A 195 -4.24 -26.25 18.55
N ILE A 196 -5.05 -27.31 18.67
CA ILE A 196 -5.87 -27.56 19.86
C ILE A 196 -5.01 -28.04 21.05
N LYS A 197 -3.97 -28.84 20.80
CA LYS A 197 -3.08 -29.38 21.85
C LYS A 197 -1.84 -28.49 22.01
N GLU A 198 -1.40 -28.33 23.26
CA GLU A 198 -0.07 -27.79 23.53
C GLU A 198 0.98 -28.80 23.05
N PRO A 199 2.05 -28.35 22.36
CA PRO A 199 3.18 -29.20 22.00
C PRO A 199 3.80 -29.86 23.24
N ASN A 200 4.14 -31.14 23.11
CA ASN A 200 4.93 -31.85 24.13
C ASN A 200 6.44 -31.68 23.86
N ASP A 201 7.27 -32.11 24.80
CA ASP A 201 8.74 -32.01 24.69
C ASP A 201 9.28 -32.73 23.44
N GLU A 202 8.70 -33.88 23.08
CA GLU A 202 9.12 -34.66 21.91
C GLU A 202 8.84 -33.93 20.59
N MET A 203 7.75 -33.18 20.51
CA MET A 203 7.44 -32.34 19.37
C MET A 203 8.43 -31.16 19.28
N LEU A 204 8.70 -30.49 20.40
CA LEU A 204 9.64 -29.36 20.43
C LEU A 204 11.07 -29.79 20.06
N GLU A 205 11.51 -30.99 20.46
CA GLU A 205 12.81 -31.55 20.06
C GLU A 205 12.93 -31.82 18.55
N LYS A 206 11.82 -32.14 17.89
CA LYS A 206 11.76 -32.43 16.45
C LYS A 206 11.50 -31.20 15.59
N ALA A 207 11.04 -30.10 16.17
CA ALA A 207 10.76 -28.86 15.46
C ALA A 207 12.04 -28.01 15.32
N ASP A 208 12.38 -27.57 14.11
CA ASP A 208 13.40 -26.55 13.91
C ASP A 208 12.90 -25.18 14.41
N PHE A 209 11.61 -24.89 14.21
CA PHE A 209 10.96 -23.66 14.62
C PHE A 209 9.54 -23.94 15.12
N TYR A 210 9.11 -23.19 16.14
CA TYR A 210 7.78 -23.30 16.74
C TYR A 210 7.11 -21.94 16.80
N TYR A 211 5.82 -21.89 16.44
CA TYR A 211 5.00 -20.68 16.48
C TYR A 211 3.61 -20.98 17.04
N ASP A 212 3.09 -20.08 17.89
CA ASP A 212 1.74 -20.21 18.44
C ASP A 212 0.67 -19.92 17.38
N GLN A 213 0.93 -18.99 16.46
CA GLN A 213 0.04 -18.63 15.38
C GLN A 213 0.79 -18.52 14.05
N MET A 214 0.08 -18.73 12.95
CA MET A 214 0.61 -18.52 11.59
C MET A 214 1.09 -17.07 11.39
N TYR A 215 0.52 -16.11 12.11
CA TYR A 215 0.98 -14.72 12.10
C TYR A 215 2.36 -14.51 12.74
N ASP A 216 2.73 -15.32 13.72
CA ASP A 216 4.06 -15.23 14.33
C ASP A 216 5.11 -15.72 13.33
N PHE A 217 4.81 -16.80 12.61
CA PHE A 217 5.63 -17.24 11.47
C PHE A 217 5.69 -16.18 10.37
N LEU A 218 4.57 -15.52 10.03
CA LEU A 218 4.55 -14.44 9.05
C LEU A 218 5.49 -13.30 9.43
N SER A 219 5.48 -12.90 10.71
CA SER A 219 6.34 -11.84 11.25
C SER A 219 7.82 -12.22 11.19
N ASP A 220 8.15 -13.49 11.44
CA ASP A 220 9.51 -13.99 11.31
C ASP A 220 9.94 -14.08 9.84
N LEU A 221 9.09 -14.63 8.97
CA LEU A 221 9.31 -14.71 7.52
C LEU A 221 9.57 -13.33 6.89
N ASP A 222 8.86 -12.29 7.35
CA ASP A 222 9.01 -10.90 6.91
C ASP A 222 10.46 -10.38 6.99
N GLN A 223 11.27 -10.92 7.90
CA GLN A 223 12.67 -10.51 8.09
C GLN A 223 13.61 -11.08 7.01
N PHE A 224 13.17 -12.11 6.28
CA PHE A 224 13.98 -12.85 5.32
C PHE A 224 13.52 -12.65 3.87
N ILE A 225 12.33 -12.10 3.65
CA ILE A 225 11.85 -11.77 2.31
C ILE A 225 12.46 -10.47 1.81
N PRO A 226 12.78 -10.35 0.51
CA PRO A 226 13.31 -9.12 -0.05
C PRO A 226 12.25 -8.02 -0.05
N ILE A 227 12.68 -6.80 0.27
CA ILE A 227 11.90 -5.58 0.03
C ILE A 227 11.73 -5.45 -1.49
N MET A 228 10.49 -5.27 -1.95
CA MET A 228 10.20 -5.08 -3.37
C MET A 228 10.58 -3.67 -3.81
N ASP A 229 11.08 -3.56 -5.05
CA ASP A 229 11.38 -2.27 -5.67
C ASP A 229 10.12 -1.41 -5.83
N MET A 230 10.31 -0.12 -6.10
CA MET A 230 9.21 0.82 -6.37
C MET A 230 8.31 0.28 -7.50
N PRO A 231 6.97 0.28 -7.32
CA PRO A 231 6.07 -0.23 -8.34
C PRO A 231 6.05 0.65 -9.59
N GLU A 232 5.82 0.02 -10.73
CA GLU A 232 5.40 0.73 -11.94
C GLU A 232 3.94 1.16 -11.81
N ILE A 233 3.54 2.23 -12.50
CA ILE A 233 2.18 2.79 -12.40
C ILE A 233 1.10 1.80 -12.84
N GLN A 234 1.42 0.93 -13.80
CA GLN A 234 0.50 -0.07 -14.31
C GLN A 234 0.60 -1.40 -13.54
N GLU A 235 1.46 -1.47 -12.52
CA GLU A 235 1.57 -2.65 -11.68
C GLU A 235 0.28 -2.82 -10.86
N PRO A 236 -0.36 -4.00 -10.88
CA PRO A 236 -1.59 -4.21 -10.13
C PRO A 236 -1.34 -4.16 -8.61
N PHE A 237 -2.31 -3.66 -7.86
CA PHE A 237 -2.26 -3.73 -6.41
C PHE A 237 -2.23 -5.19 -5.89
N PRO A 238 -1.61 -5.42 -4.73
CA PRO A 238 -1.70 -6.71 -4.05
C PRO A 238 -3.15 -7.12 -3.81
N GLN A 239 -3.42 -8.41 -3.98
CA GLN A 239 -4.77 -8.97 -3.80
C GLN A 239 -5.02 -9.33 -2.33
N SER A 240 -3.99 -9.76 -1.59
CA SER A 240 -4.14 -10.06 -0.17
C SER A 240 -4.20 -8.83 0.71
N LEU A 241 -4.98 -8.98 1.78
CA LEU A 241 -5.12 -8.00 2.84
C LEU A 241 -4.26 -8.40 4.04
N ASN A 242 -3.55 -7.44 4.66
CA ASN A 242 -2.96 -7.62 5.98
C ASN A 242 -3.99 -7.26 7.08
N GLN A 243 -3.57 -7.16 8.35
CA GLN A 243 -4.48 -6.85 9.47
C GLN A 243 -4.59 -5.36 9.80
N LEU A 244 -3.80 -4.53 9.12
CA LEU A 244 -3.69 -3.12 9.45
C LEU A 244 -4.89 -2.34 8.95
N THR A 245 -5.32 -1.39 9.79
CA THR A 245 -6.16 -0.27 9.37
C THR A 245 -5.26 0.95 9.27
N VAL A 246 -5.43 1.74 8.22
CA VAL A 246 -4.65 2.96 8.00
C VAL A 246 -5.59 4.13 7.68
N GLY A 247 -5.15 5.33 8.02
CA GLY A 247 -5.93 6.55 7.93
C GLY A 247 -5.37 7.59 6.95
N ILE A 248 -6.26 8.37 6.34
CA ILE A 248 -5.93 9.60 5.60
C ILE A 248 -6.76 10.73 6.18
N HIS A 249 -6.14 11.57 7.02
CA HIS A 249 -6.79 12.79 7.50
C HIS A 249 -6.70 13.86 6.40
N GLY A 250 -7.79 14.03 5.66
CA GLY A 250 -7.88 14.98 4.55
C GLY A 250 -7.91 14.29 3.18
N PHE A 251 -9.10 13.85 2.75
CA PHE A 251 -9.38 13.30 1.42
C PHE A 251 -9.49 14.41 0.35
N GLY A 252 -8.39 15.14 0.20
CA GLY A 252 -8.16 16.16 -0.83
C GLY A 252 -7.43 15.58 -2.04
N ALA A 253 -6.84 16.46 -2.86
CA ALA A 253 -6.07 16.05 -4.04
C ALA A 253 -4.92 15.10 -3.68
N ILE A 254 -4.07 15.46 -2.71
CA ILE A 254 -2.95 14.61 -2.29
C ILE A 254 -3.42 13.36 -1.56
N GLY A 255 -4.36 13.50 -0.61
CA GLY A 255 -4.87 12.36 0.15
C GLY A 255 -5.50 11.28 -0.75
N GLY A 256 -6.48 11.66 -1.57
CA GLY A 256 -7.19 10.71 -2.43
C GLY A 256 -6.50 10.39 -3.76
N GLY A 257 -5.73 11.32 -4.33
CA GLY A 257 -5.10 11.14 -5.65
C GLY A 257 -3.62 10.75 -5.61
N TYR A 258 -3.03 10.56 -4.42
CA TYR A 258 -1.66 10.08 -4.28
C TYR A 258 -1.46 9.16 -3.08
N ILE A 259 -1.83 9.57 -1.87
CA ILE A 259 -1.59 8.73 -0.67
C ILE A 259 -2.41 7.44 -0.70
N ALA A 260 -3.65 7.50 -1.18
CA ALA A 260 -4.46 6.32 -1.36
C ALA A 260 -3.78 5.27 -2.27
N GLN A 261 -3.05 5.70 -3.30
CA GLN A 261 -2.25 4.81 -4.15
C GLN A 261 -1.10 4.16 -3.33
N ILE A 262 -0.33 4.98 -2.60
CA ILE A 262 0.78 4.49 -1.76
C ILE A 262 0.30 3.42 -0.76
N LEU A 263 -0.81 3.69 -0.09
CA LEU A 263 -1.40 2.75 0.87
C LEU A 263 -1.98 1.51 0.18
N SER A 264 -2.40 1.60 -1.08
CA SER A 264 -2.93 0.46 -1.84
C SER A 264 -1.83 -0.47 -2.38
N HIS A 265 -0.64 0.04 -2.68
CA HIS A 265 0.53 -0.80 -2.99
C HIS A 265 1.20 -1.37 -1.74
N TRP A 266 1.28 -0.57 -0.66
CA TRP A 266 1.85 -0.96 0.63
C TRP A 266 3.22 -1.65 0.50
N ASP A 267 3.34 -2.92 0.87
CA ASP A 267 4.58 -3.72 0.80
C ASP A 267 4.73 -4.54 -0.49
N GLY A 268 3.74 -4.45 -1.40
CA GLY A 268 3.68 -5.21 -2.65
C GLY A 268 3.27 -6.67 -2.48
N TYR A 269 3.36 -7.23 -1.27
CA TYR A 269 2.84 -8.56 -0.96
C TYR A 269 1.37 -8.48 -0.57
N THR A 270 1.01 -7.53 0.28
CA THR A 270 -0.32 -7.31 0.84
C THR A 270 -0.67 -5.83 0.82
N LYS A 271 -1.95 -5.49 0.97
CA LYS A 271 -2.42 -4.13 1.23
C LYS A 271 -3.21 -4.06 2.55
N PRO A 272 -3.41 -2.87 3.16
CA PRO A 272 -4.17 -2.72 4.38
C PRO A 272 -5.57 -3.33 4.27
N ARG A 273 -6.05 -3.92 5.37
CA ARG A 273 -7.42 -4.45 5.44
C ARG A 273 -8.46 -3.38 5.14
N LYS A 274 -8.20 -2.17 5.65
CA LYS A 274 -9.12 -1.05 5.60
C LYS A 274 -8.33 0.25 5.52
N ILE A 275 -8.73 1.11 4.58
CA ILE A 275 -8.27 2.49 4.50
C ILE A 275 -9.44 3.38 4.94
N ILE A 276 -9.24 4.23 5.95
CA ILE A 276 -10.24 5.19 6.42
C ILE A 276 -9.76 6.58 6.04
N ALA A 277 -10.54 7.36 5.30
CA ALA A 277 -10.17 8.73 4.96
C ALA A 277 -11.25 9.72 5.39
N SER A 278 -10.88 10.93 5.78
CA SER A 278 -11.85 11.92 6.26
C SER A 278 -12.03 13.10 5.32
N THR A 279 -13.28 13.56 5.14
CA THR A 279 -13.57 14.79 4.41
C THR A 279 -14.85 15.46 4.88
N ARG A 280 -14.88 16.79 4.78
CA ARG A 280 -16.09 17.62 4.89
C ARG A 280 -16.93 17.65 3.61
N ASN A 281 -16.38 17.18 2.49
CA ASN A 281 -17.10 17.19 1.21
C ASN A 281 -18.05 15.98 1.13
N SER A 282 -19.32 16.22 1.46
CA SER A 282 -20.35 15.18 1.44
C SER A 282 -20.48 14.48 0.09
N LEU A 283 -20.42 15.20 -1.03
CA LEU A 283 -20.55 14.59 -2.37
C LEU A 283 -19.45 13.54 -2.63
N PHE A 284 -18.20 13.85 -2.27
CA PHE A 284 -17.10 12.89 -2.40
C PHE A 284 -17.27 11.70 -1.46
N ARG A 285 -17.69 11.96 -0.21
CA ARG A 285 -17.92 10.91 0.79
C ARG A 285 -19.01 9.94 0.33
N GLU A 286 -20.18 10.45 -0.02
CA GLU A 286 -21.31 9.62 -0.47
C GLU A 286 -20.96 8.86 -1.75
N ALA A 287 -20.30 9.52 -2.72
CA ALA A 287 -19.93 8.87 -3.97
C ALA A 287 -18.95 7.71 -3.77
N VAL A 288 -17.87 7.90 -3.00
CA VAL A 288 -16.90 6.83 -2.76
C VAL A 288 -17.52 5.70 -1.94
N ASN A 289 -18.27 6.01 -0.88
CA ASN A 289 -18.89 4.99 -0.04
C ASN A 289 -19.96 4.19 -0.80
N ALA A 290 -20.72 4.82 -1.71
CA ALA A 290 -21.74 4.14 -2.49
C ALA A 290 -21.14 3.23 -3.59
N PHE A 291 -20.12 3.70 -4.31
CA PHE A 291 -19.47 2.93 -5.38
C PHE A 291 -18.43 1.93 -4.84
N GLY A 292 -18.01 2.07 -3.59
CA GLY A 292 -16.96 1.27 -2.94
C GLY A 292 -15.55 1.46 -3.53
N THR A 293 -15.45 2.17 -4.66
CA THR A 293 -14.25 2.31 -5.48
C THR A 293 -14.26 3.65 -6.21
N TYR A 294 -13.09 4.14 -6.61
CA TYR A 294 -12.93 5.31 -7.48
C TYR A 294 -11.61 5.19 -8.24
N SER A 295 -11.43 6.01 -9.28
CA SER A 295 -10.24 5.97 -10.13
C SER A 295 -9.41 7.26 -10.06
N ILE A 296 -8.09 7.07 -10.14
CA ILE A 296 -7.08 8.12 -10.34
C ILE A 296 -6.63 8.05 -11.79
N ARG A 297 -6.71 9.16 -12.52
CA ARG A 297 -6.33 9.25 -13.92
C ARG A 297 -4.88 9.72 -14.11
N TYR A 298 -4.11 8.94 -14.85
CA TYR A 298 -2.75 9.23 -15.29
C TYR A 298 -2.75 9.58 -16.77
N GLY A 299 -2.89 10.88 -17.07
CA GLY A 299 -3.02 11.36 -18.45
C GLY A 299 -1.83 11.01 -19.34
N GLN A 300 -0.62 10.94 -18.77
CA GLN A 300 0.62 10.62 -19.49
C GLN A 300 0.62 9.20 -20.08
N PHE A 301 -0.05 8.24 -19.43
CA PHE A 301 -0.15 6.85 -19.88
C PHE A 301 -1.53 6.47 -20.40
N SER A 302 -2.50 7.39 -20.39
CA SER A 302 -3.92 7.09 -20.65
C SER A 302 -4.42 5.91 -19.79
N TYR A 303 -4.02 5.91 -18.52
CA TYR A 303 -4.30 4.84 -17.57
C TYR A 303 -5.14 5.39 -16.41
N ASP A 304 -6.19 4.65 -16.05
CA ASP A 304 -7.03 4.95 -14.89
C ASP A 304 -6.81 3.84 -13.86
N GLU A 305 -6.26 4.20 -12.70
CA GLU A 305 -5.96 3.26 -11.60
C GLU A 305 -7.12 3.24 -10.62
N ARG A 306 -7.66 2.06 -10.35
CA ARG A 306 -8.83 1.88 -9.49
C ARG A 306 -8.43 1.64 -8.04
N ILE A 307 -8.82 2.54 -7.15
CA ILE A 307 -8.67 2.42 -5.70
C ILE A 307 -9.91 1.78 -5.10
N GLU A 308 -9.70 0.83 -4.18
CA GLU A 308 -10.74 0.02 -3.55
C GLU A 308 -10.51 -0.09 -2.02
N ASN A 309 -11.45 -0.70 -1.30
CA ASN A 309 -11.35 -1.00 0.14
C ASN A 309 -11.13 0.23 1.04
N MET A 310 -11.74 1.35 0.66
CA MET A 310 -11.65 2.59 1.40
C MET A 310 -13.02 3.05 1.89
N THR A 311 -13.06 3.55 3.12
CA THR A 311 -14.25 4.16 3.73
C THR A 311 -13.98 5.63 3.97
N ILE A 312 -14.86 6.51 3.49
CA ILE A 312 -14.80 7.94 3.75
C ILE A 312 -15.69 8.30 4.94
N VAL A 313 -15.12 8.94 5.96
CA VAL A 313 -15.82 9.46 7.14
C VAL A 313 -15.98 10.97 7.10
N ASP A 314 -16.94 11.49 7.87
CA ASP A 314 -17.11 12.92 8.03
C ASP A 314 -16.05 13.50 8.97
N SER A 315 -15.27 14.47 8.50
CA SER A 315 -14.27 15.16 9.34
C SER A 315 -14.88 15.90 10.52
N ASP A 316 -16.15 16.29 10.43
CA ASP A 316 -16.85 17.00 11.51
C ASP A 316 -17.57 16.03 12.48
N ASN A 317 -17.58 14.72 12.18
CA ASN A 317 -18.09 13.70 13.08
C ASN A 317 -16.98 13.20 14.01
N GLU A 318 -17.01 13.69 15.25
CA GLU A 318 -16.00 13.37 16.27
C GLU A 318 -15.87 11.88 16.53
N GLN A 319 -16.97 11.13 16.63
CA GLN A 319 -16.91 9.68 16.91
C GLN A 319 -16.18 8.93 15.79
N GLN A 320 -16.51 9.21 14.53
CA GLN A 320 -15.87 8.55 13.39
C GLN A 320 -14.37 8.91 13.29
N MET A 321 -14.02 10.16 13.61
CA MET A 321 -12.62 10.59 13.64
C MET A 321 -11.85 9.90 14.78
N LEU A 322 -12.42 9.80 15.98
CA LEU A 322 -11.81 9.09 17.10
C LEU A 322 -11.59 7.61 16.76
N GLU A 323 -12.58 6.94 16.17
CA GLU A 323 -12.44 5.55 15.69
C GLU A 323 -11.30 5.40 14.67
N MET A 324 -11.11 6.37 13.77
CA MET A 324 -9.97 6.36 12.85
C MET A 324 -8.63 6.44 13.59
N TYR A 325 -8.48 7.32 14.58
CA TYR A 325 -7.23 7.47 15.34
C TYR A 325 -6.92 6.28 16.26
N THR A 326 -7.94 5.68 16.86
CA THR A 326 -7.74 4.56 17.80
C THR A 326 -7.38 3.27 17.08
N HIS A 327 -7.95 3.02 15.89
CA HIS A 327 -7.75 1.75 15.17
C HIS A 327 -6.66 1.78 14.10
N SER A 328 -6.14 2.95 13.73
CA SER A 328 -5.11 3.03 12.68
C SER A 328 -3.71 2.72 13.24
N SER A 329 -2.88 2.09 12.42
CA SER A 329 -1.42 1.95 12.66
C SER A 329 -0.61 3.04 11.98
N LEU A 330 -1.16 3.63 10.91
CA LEU A 330 -0.57 4.76 10.19
C LEU A 330 -1.66 5.77 9.83
N ILE A 331 -1.38 7.07 9.97
CA ILE A 331 -2.24 8.14 9.50
C ILE A 331 -1.44 9.16 8.68
N ALA A 332 -1.89 9.39 7.45
CA ALA A 332 -1.39 10.47 6.61
C ALA A 332 -2.16 11.76 6.84
N LEU A 333 -1.48 12.81 7.32
CA LEU A 333 -2.04 14.14 7.51
C LEU A 333 -1.93 14.95 6.21
N CYS A 334 -3.01 14.99 5.44
CA CYS A 334 -3.12 15.69 4.15
C CYS A 334 -3.93 16.98 4.30
N LEU A 335 -3.50 17.85 5.21
CA LEU A 335 -4.23 19.04 5.62
C LEU A 335 -3.57 20.32 5.08
N PRO A 336 -4.34 21.35 4.71
CA PRO A 336 -3.76 22.65 4.39
C PRO A 336 -3.21 23.32 5.66
N GLU A 337 -2.19 24.19 5.49
CA GLU A 337 -1.50 24.85 6.61
C GLU A 337 -2.48 25.54 7.58
N GLN A 338 -3.49 26.24 7.04
CA GLN A 338 -4.46 27.00 7.84
C GLN A 338 -5.37 26.10 8.71
N ALA A 339 -5.51 24.83 8.35
CA ALA A 339 -6.34 23.89 9.11
C ALA A 339 -5.58 23.21 10.25
N ILE A 340 -4.23 23.23 10.25
CA ILE A 340 -3.42 22.46 11.20
C ILE A 340 -3.75 22.80 12.66
N GLU A 341 -3.92 24.07 13.00
CA GLU A 341 -4.25 24.50 14.36
C GLU A 341 -5.61 23.95 14.81
N ALA A 342 -6.65 24.09 13.98
CA ALA A 342 -8.00 23.62 14.30
C ALA A 342 -8.06 22.08 14.37
N GLU A 343 -7.42 21.39 13.42
CA GLU A 343 -7.43 19.92 13.34
C GLU A 343 -6.56 19.27 14.42
N SER A 344 -5.54 19.96 14.94
CA SER A 344 -4.73 19.49 16.07
C SER A 344 -5.57 19.15 17.30
N LYS A 345 -6.71 19.82 17.51
CA LYS A 345 -7.65 19.50 18.60
C LYS A 345 -8.27 18.12 18.43
N MET A 346 -8.68 17.77 17.21
CA MET A 346 -9.24 16.45 16.91
C MET A 346 -8.16 15.36 17.00
N ILE A 347 -6.96 15.63 16.47
CA ILE A 347 -5.81 14.71 16.57
C ILE A 347 -5.49 14.45 18.05
N ALA A 348 -5.39 15.50 18.87
CA ALA A 348 -5.12 15.40 20.31
C ALA A 348 -6.15 14.54 21.04
N LYS A 349 -7.46 14.74 20.76
CA LYS A 349 -8.52 13.89 21.32
C LYS A 349 -8.36 12.42 20.91
N GLY A 350 -8.02 12.14 19.65
CA GLY A 350 -7.77 10.78 19.16
C GLY A 350 -6.60 10.10 19.87
N LEU A 351 -5.49 10.81 20.03
CA LEU A 351 -4.31 10.32 20.77
C LEU A 351 -4.61 10.10 22.25
N TYR A 352 -5.33 11.02 22.87
CA TYR A 352 -5.75 10.88 24.27
C TYR A 352 -6.73 9.71 24.48
N ALA A 353 -7.66 9.50 23.55
CA ALA A 353 -8.55 8.33 23.60
C ALA A 353 -7.77 7.02 23.47
N ARG A 354 -6.75 7.00 22.61
CA ARG A 354 -5.85 5.86 22.44
C ARG A 354 -5.04 5.58 23.70
N PHE A 355 -4.46 6.62 24.32
CA PHE A 355 -3.73 6.51 25.59
C PHE A 355 -4.59 5.93 26.72
N ASN A 356 -5.88 6.28 26.77
CA ASN A 356 -6.81 5.78 27.79
C ASN A 356 -7.47 4.42 27.44
N SER A 357 -7.18 3.86 26.26
CA SER A 357 -7.78 2.59 25.85
C SER A 357 -7.11 1.41 26.59
N PRO A 358 -7.86 0.33 26.93
CA PRO A 358 -7.30 -0.83 27.59
C PRO A 358 -6.08 -1.39 26.83
N LEU A 359 -5.03 -1.80 27.54
CA LEU A 359 -3.79 -2.37 26.97
C LEU A 359 -4.04 -3.52 25.97
N GLU A 360 -5.11 -4.31 26.14
CA GLU A 360 -5.50 -5.40 25.23
C GLU A 360 -6.06 -4.93 23.87
N THR A 361 -6.45 -3.66 23.75
CA THR A 361 -6.93 -3.01 22.51
C THR A 361 -5.91 -2.06 21.89
N CYS A 362 -4.79 -1.78 22.57
CA CYS A 362 -3.82 -0.80 22.13
C CYS A 362 -2.91 -1.37 21.04
N ILE A 363 -3.12 -0.85 19.82
CA ILE A 363 -2.28 -1.07 18.65
C ILE A 363 -0.89 -0.46 18.92
N GLU A 364 0.15 -1.05 18.32
CA GLU A 364 1.51 -0.52 18.19
C GLU A 364 1.56 1.00 17.97
N PRO A 365 2.62 1.72 18.38
CA PRO A 365 2.82 3.15 18.11
C PRO A 365 2.24 3.66 16.78
N LEU A 366 1.39 4.69 16.84
CA LEU A 366 0.79 5.25 15.63
C LEU A 366 1.85 6.03 14.83
N THR A 367 1.93 5.77 13.53
CA THR A 367 2.83 6.48 12.61
C THR A 367 2.11 7.60 11.87
N PHE A 368 2.57 8.84 12.01
CA PHE A 368 2.07 9.99 11.27
C PHE A 368 2.96 10.33 10.08
N LEU A 369 2.37 10.38 8.89
CA LEU A 369 2.98 10.99 7.70
C LEU A 369 2.48 12.42 7.55
N ILE A 370 3.35 13.40 7.81
CA ILE A 370 2.98 14.82 7.75
C ILE A 370 3.16 15.31 6.32
N ILE A 371 2.06 15.46 5.59
CA ILE A 371 2.08 15.81 4.17
C ILE A 371 1.60 17.24 3.99
N LEU A 372 2.54 18.16 4.11
CA LEU A 372 2.33 19.59 3.99
C LEU A 372 3.46 20.21 3.18
N ASN A 373 3.13 21.03 2.17
CA ASN A 373 4.13 21.71 1.34
C ASN A 373 4.72 22.93 2.06
N LYS A 374 5.35 22.71 3.22
CA LYS A 374 5.94 23.73 4.07
C LYS A 374 7.25 23.21 4.68
N VAL A 375 8.31 24.01 4.62
CA VAL A 375 9.54 23.73 5.36
C VAL A 375 9.24 23.81 6.86
N GLY A 376 9.66 22.81 7.62
CA GLY A 376 9.37 22.72 9.07
C GLY A 376 7.91 22.37 9.37
N ALA A 377 7.22 21.64 8.48
CA ALA A 377 5.84 21.20 8.69
C ALA A 377 5.69 20.40 9.99
N LYS A 378 6.62 19.47 10.26
CA LYS A 378 6.64 18.70 11.52
C LYS A 378 6.64 19.58 12.76
N TYR A 379 7.48 20.62 12.79
CA TYR A 379 7.51 21.55 13.92
C TYR A 379 6.17 22.27 14.13
N LEU A 380 5.55 22.74 13.04
CA LEU A 380 4.25 23.42 13.09
C LEU A 380 3.16 22.50 13.66
N VAL A 381 3.07 21.26 13.16
CA VAL A 381 2.09 20.27 13.63
C VAL A 381 2.33 19.93 15.09
N MET A 382 3.58 19.61 15.46
CA MET A 382 3.93 19.24 16.83
C MET A 382 3.65 20.36 17.83
N LYS A 383 3.87 21.63 17.44
CA LYS A 383 3.57 22.78 18.28
C LYS A 383 2.08 22.84 18.64
N HIS A 384 1.20 22.86 17.63
CA HIS A 384 -0.23 22.96 17.86
C HIS A 384 -0.82 21.70 18.50
N LEU A 385 -0.26 20.53 18.19
CA LEU A 385 -0.67 19.27 18.82
C LEU A 385 -0.33 19.24 20.31
N ARG A 386 0.87 19.70 20.69
CA ARG A 386 1.26 19.83 22.10
C ARG A 386 0.34 20.79 22.85
N GLU A 387 0.07 21.97 22.28
CA GLU A 387 -0.85 22.95 22.87
C GLU A 387 -2.24 22.32 23.10
N ALA A 388 -2.78 21.62 22.11
CA ALA A 388 -4.10 20.97 22.21
C ALA A 388 -4.11 19.78 23.21
N LEU A 389 -3.05 18.98 23.29
CA LEU A 389 -2.95 17.89 24.28
C LEU A 389 -2.82 18.43 25.70
N LEU A 390 -2.06 19.51 25.91
CA LEU A 390 -1.92 20.14 27.22
C LEU A 390 -3.26 20.70 27.71
N GLU A 391 -4.06 21.30 26.81
CA GLU A 391 -5.43 21.73 27.12
C GLU A 391 -6.35 20.57 27.54
N LEU A 392 -6.14 19.36 26.98
CA LEU A 392 -6.97 18.19 27.28
C LEU A 392 -6.54 17.44 28.55
N THR A 393 -5.24 17.27 28.75
CA THR A 393 -4.67 16.48 29.86
C THR A 393 -4.50 17.30 31.13
N ASN A 394 -4.29 18.61 31.01
CA ASN A 394 -3.81 19.49 32.09
C ASN A 394 -2.52 18.98 32.77
N ASP A 395 -1.71 18.17 32.09
CA ASP A 395 -0.49 17.55 32.62
C ASP A 395 0.59 17.50 31.52
N GLU A 396 1.73 18.14 31.79
CA GLU A 396 2.84 18.23 30.84
C GLU A 396 3.58 16.90 30.68
N ASP A 397 3.71 16.11 31.75
CA ASP A 397 4.40 14.82 31.71
C ASP A 397 3.58 13.80 30.90
N VAL A 398 2.25 13.79 31.10
CA VAL A 398 1.33 12.95 30.30
C VAL A 398 1.34 13.37 28.83
N THR A 399 1.32 14.67 28.55
CA THR A 399 1.35 15.20 27.18
C THR A 399 2.63 14.76 26.45
N GLU A 400 3.79 14.93 27.07
CA GLU A 400 5.06 14.52 26.46
C GLU A 400 5.19 13.01 26.33
N HIS A 401 4.60 12.24 27.25
CA HIS A 401 4.55 10.79 27.15
C HIS A 401 3.75 10.35 25.91
N ILE A 402 2.52 10.86 25.73
CA ILE A 402 1.68 10.56 24.56
C ILE A 402 2.42 10.87 23.25
N LEU A 403 3.07 12.04 23.18
CA LEU A 403 3.81 12.45 21.98
C LEU A 403 5.02 11.54 21.70
N LYS A 404 5.75 11.09 22.73
CA LYS A 404 6.94 10.23 22.58
C LYS A 404 6.61 8.79 22.20
N GLU A 405 5.41 8.31 22.55
CA GLU A 405 4.98 6.96 22.19
C GLU A 405 4.69 6.80 20.69
N HIS A 406 4.59 7.91 19.94
CA HIS A 406 4.08 7.91 18.55
C HIS A 406 5.14 8.47 17.60
N TYR A 407 5.09 8.06 16.33
CA TYR A 407 6.07 8.49 15.33
C TYR A 407 5.50 9.63 14.48
N PHE A 408 6.24 10.73 14.37
CA PHE A 408 5.89 11.88 13.53
C PHE A 408 6.96 12.11 12.48
N CYS A 409 6.67 11.73 11.24
CA CYS A 409 7.62 11.78 10.13
C CYS A 409 7.29 12.95 9.20
N ASP A 410 8.25 13.85 9.00
CA ASP A 410 8.14 14.91 7.98
C ASP A 410 8.28 14.32 6.57
N THR A 411 7.74 15.00 5.56
CA THR A 411 7.74 14.49 4.18
C THR A 411 8.10 15.55 3.14
N VAL A 412 8.57 15.09 1.98
CA VAL A 412 8.67 15.89 0.77
C VAL A 412 7.94 15.18 -0.37
N VAL A 413 6.89 15.84 -0.86
CA VAL A 413 6.11 15.41 -2.02
C VAL A 413 6.45 16.29 -3.21
N ASN A 414 6.68 15.68 -4.38
CA ASN A 414 6.95 16.40 -5.64
C ASN A 414 5.92 16.14 -6.74
N ARG A 415 4.81 15.49 -6.41
CA ARG A 415 3.80 15.09 -7.39
C ARG A 415 2.68 16.12 -7.52
N MET A 416 2.34 16.54 -8.73
CA MET A 416 1.12 17.33 -8.94
C MET A 416 -0.10 16.42 -9.01
N VAL A 417 -1.12 16.82 -8.24
CA VAL A 417 -2.40 16.12 -8.19
C VAL A 417 -3.52 17.14 -8.20
N SER A 418 -4.52 16.90 -9.04
CA SER A 418 -5.71 17.74 -9.11
C SER A 418 -6.96 16.94 -8.78
N LYS A 419 -7.82 17.54 -7.97
CA LYS A 419 -9.13 17.00 -7.62
C LYS A 419 -10.14 17.42 -8.68
N LEU A 420 -11.03 16.51 -9.05
CA LEU A 420 -12.15 16.85 -9.92
C LEU A 420 -13.09 17.85 -9.22
N SER A 421 -13.56 18.86 -9.96
CA SER A 421 -14.53 19.81 -9.42
C SER A 421 -15.87 19.13 -9.08
N ASN A 422 -16.59 19.64 -8.08
CA ASN A 422 -17.91 19.13 -7.71
C ASN A 422 -18.89 19.15 -8.90
N GLN A 423 -18.80 20.14 -9.79
CA GLN A 423 -19.62 20.21 -11.01
C GLN A 423 -19.32 19.07 -11.98
N ASN A 424 -18.05 18.77 -12.20
CA ASN A 424 -17.65 17.66 -13.08
C ASN A 424 -17.99 16.30 -12.45
N LEU A 425 -17.86 16.18 -11.12
CA LEU A 425 -18.29 14.99 -10.39
C LEU A 425 -19.81 14.79 -10.51
N TYR A 426 -20.59 15.82 -10.25
CA TYR A 426 -22.05 15.79 -10.43
C TYR A 426 -22.44 15.40 -11.86
N ARG A 427 -21.75 15.94 -12.87
CA ARG A 427 -21.96 15.56 -14.27
C ARG A 427 -21.69 14.07 -14.52
N GLN A 428 -20.59 13.54 -13.99
CA GLN A 428 -20.27 12.11 -14.10
C GLN A 428 -21.35 11.25 -13.43
N LEU A 429 -21.73 11.59 -12.20
CA LEU A 429 -22.76 10.86 -11.45
C LEU A 429 -24.11 10.89 -12.18
N ARG A 430 -24.49 12.04 -12.75
CA ARG A 430 -25.72 12.15 -13.55
C ARG A 430 -25.68 11.27 -14.80
N ILE A 431 -24.54 11.23 -15.51
CA ILE A 431 -24.39 10.37 -16.69
C ILE A 431 -24.50 8.90 -16.28
N LYS A 432 -23.81 8.49 -15.21
CA LYS A 432 -23.83 7.11 -14.70
C LYS A 432 -25.21 6.70 -14.17
N HIS A 433 -25.90 7.60 -13.49
CA HIS A 433 -27.29 7.40 -13.05
C HIS A 433 -28.20 7.17 -14.25
N ASN A 434 -28.16 8.04 -15.27
CA ASN A 434 -28.98 7.87 -16.46
C ASN A 434 -28.66 6.56 -17.21
N PHE A 435 -27.38 6.19 -17.26
CA PHE A 435 -26.96 4.92 -17.85
C PHE A 435 -27.52 3.71 -17.08
N LEU A 436 -27.50 3.77 -15.74
CA LEU A 436 -28.11 2.75 -14.88
C LEU A 436 -29.62 2.64 -15.11
N GLU A 437 -30.34 3.77 -15.11
CA GLU A 437 -31.78 3.82 -15.34
C GLU A 437 -32.16 3.22 -16.70
N GLN A 438 -31.45 3.57 -17.77
CA GLN A 438 -31.68 2.99 -19.11
C GLN A 438 -31.50 1.47 -19.13
N HIS A 439 -30.50 0.94 -18.40
CA HIS A 439 -30.30 -0.51 -18.34
C HIS A 439 -31.38 -1.21 -17.52
N LEU A 440 -31.85 -0.59 -16.43
CA LEU A 440 -32.96 -1.14 -15.67
C LEU A 440 -34.24 -1.21 -16.52
N GLU A 441 -34.46 -0.22 -17.40
CA GLU A 441 -35.56 -0.22 -18.37
C GLU A 441 -35.38 -1.26 -19.50
N ASP A 442 -34.16 -1.47 -20.00
CA ASP A 442 -33.86 -2.47 -21.05
C ASP A 442 -33.99 -3.93 -20.55
N VAL A 443 -33.66 -4.19 -19.28
CA VAL A 443 -33.83 -5.51 -18.64
C VAL A 443 -35.31 -5.92 -18.55
N GLU A 444 -36.24 -4.94 -18.51
CA GLU A 444 -37.67 -5.23 -18.54
C GLU A 444 -38.20 -5.58 -19.94
N GLN A 445 -37.43 -5.36 -21.02
CA GLN A 445 -37.87 -5.54 -22.41
C GLN A 445 -37.31 -6.78 -23.12
N GLU A 446 -36.29 -7.46 -22.59
CA GLU A 446 -35.70 -8.66 -23.19
C GLU A 446 -36.35 -9.96 -22.69
N ASP A 447 -37.53 -10.30 -23.21
CA ASP A 447 -38.10 -11.65 -23.12
C ASP A 447 -38.06 -12.38 -24.48
N GLN A 448 -37.53 -13.60 -24.45
CA GLN A 448 -37.58 -14.70 -25.43
C GLN A 448 -36.68 -14.64 -26.69
N ILE A 449 -35.60 -15.43 -26.65
CA ILE A 449 -34.99 -16.05 -27.84
C ILE A 449 -34.76 -17.54 -27.55
N GLU A 450 -35.45 -18.42 -28.31
CA GLU A 450 -35.14 -19.85 -28.43
C GLU A 450 -33.82 -20.07 -29.20
N ILE A 451 -33.09 -21.16 -28.92
CA ILE A 451 -32.59 -22.15 -29.92
C ILE A 451 -31.77 -23.28 -29.26
N GLU A 452 -31.86 -24.44 -29.91
CA GLU A 452 -31.35 -25.80 -29.64
C GLU A 452 -29.82 -26.04 -29.68
N ASP A 453 -29.41 -26.95 -28.78
CA ASP A 453 -28.49 -28.12 -28.80
C ASP A 453 -27.13 -28.16 -29.57
N CYS A 454 -26.02 -28.49 -28.86
CA CYS A 454 -25.28 -29.78 -28.95
C CYS A 454 -23.84 -29.76 -28.35
N ASN A 455 -23.63 -30.46 -27.21
CA ASN A 455 -22.68 -31.59 -26.98
C ASN A 455 -22.64 -31.99 -25.48
N LYS A 456 -22.76 -33.30 -25.19
CA LYS A 456 -23.57 -33.87 -24.09
C LYS A 456 -23.02 -33.82 -22.64
N LEU A 457 -23.82 -33.24 -21.76
CA LEU A 457 -24.05 -33.62 -20.34
C LEU A 457 -25.32 -34.51 -20.26
N THR A 458 -25.68 -35.13 -19.13
CA THR A 458 -26.99 -35.84 -19.02
C THR A 458 -28.16 -34.84 -19.08
N PRO A 459 -29.38 -35.24 -19.53
CA PRO A 459 -30.51 -34.32 -19.69
C PRO A 459 -30.85 -33.49 -18.44
N ASP A 460 -30.75 -34.10 -17.25
CA ASP A 460 -30.97 -33.41 -15.98
C ASP A 460 -29.83 -32.47 -15.60
N GLN A 461 -28.57 -32.82 -15.90
CA GLN A 461 -27.42 -31.95 -15.71
C GLN A 461 -27.43 -30.77 -16.68
N GLN A 462 -27.92 -30.97 -17.91
CA GLN A 462 -28.01 -29.96 -18.95
C GLN A 462 -29.12 -28.95 -18.64
N ASN A 463 -30.28 -29.42 -18.16
CA ASN A 463 -31.33 -28.53 -17.67
C ASN A 463 -30.89 -27.76 -16.43
N ASN A 464 -30.27 -28.41 -15.44
CA ASN A 464 -29.79 -27.74 -14.24
C ASN A 464 -28.66 -26.74 -14.56
N ALA A 465 -27.69 -27.10 -15.40
CA ALA A 465 -26.62 -26.21 -15.83
C ALA A 465 -27.16 -25.02 -16.64
N SER A 466 -28.16 -25.21 -17.50
CA SER A 466 -28.80 -24.12 -18.25
C SER A 466 -29.53 -23.16 -17.33
N VAL A 467 -30.26 -23.68 -16.33
CA VAL A 467 -30.89 -22.87 -15.28
C VAL A 467 -29.83 -22.15 -14.43
N TYR A 468 -28.71 -22.78 -14.09
CA TYR A 468 -27.61 -22.13 -13.37
C TYR A 468 -26.94 -21.05 -14.21
N VAL A 469 -26.69 -21.29 -15.50
CA VAL A 469 -26.09 -20.33 -16.42
C VAL A 469 -27.04 -19.18 -16.71
N GLU A 470 -28.35 -19.41 -16.83
CA GLU A 470 -29.33 -18.35 -17.03
C GLU A 470 -29.53 -17.52 -15.77
N ASN A 471 -29.60 -18.15 -14.60
CA ASN A 471 -29.64 -17.47 -13.31
C ASN A 471 -28.33 -16.69 -13.06
N MET A 472 -27.18 -17.27 -13.43
CA MET A 472 -25.91 -16.55 -13.46
C MET A 472 -26.00 -15.37 -14.43
N ARG A 473 -26.43 -15.54 -15.69
CA ARG A 473 -26.51 -14.46 -16.69
C ARG A 473 -27.37 -13.28 -16.20
N ARG A 474 -28.54 -13.56 -15.62
CA ARG A 474 -29.41 -12.54 -14.99
C ARG A 474 -28.72 -11.84 -13.81
N ASN A 475 -27.90 -12.56 -13.04
CA ASN A 475 -27.14 -12.01 -11.90
C ASN A 475 -25.76 -11.43 -12.27
N PHE A 476 -25.20 -11.73 -13.46
CA PHE A 476 -23.89 -11.27 -13.95
C PHE A 476 -23.99 -10.06 -14.89
N GLN A 477 -25.14 -9.81 -15.54
CA GLN A 477 -25.39 -8.58 -16.30
C GLN A 477 -25.20 -7.28 -15.47
N PRO A 478 -25.62 -7.21 -14.19
CA PRO A 478 -25.27 -6.11 -13.29
C PRO A 478 -23.75 -5.93 -13.12
N GLY A 479 -22.97 -7.02 -13.19
CA GLY A 479 -21.50 -6.98 -13.10
C GLY A 479 -20.84 -6.24 -14.25
N HIS A 480 -21.38 -6.33 -15.48
CA HIS A 480 -20.88 -5.58 -16.64
C HIS A 480 -21.19 -4.08 -16.51
N ILE A 481 -22.33 -3.70 -15.93
CA ILE A 481 -22.65 -2.30 -15.63
C ILE A 481 -21.67 -1.77 -14.58
N LEU A 482 -21.42 -2.54 -13.52
CA LEU A 482 -20.47 -2.16 -12.46
C LEU A 482 -19.05 -1.94 -13.00
N GLN A 483 -18.63 -2.68 -14.05
CA GLN A 483 -17.35 -2.43 -14.73
C GLN A 483 -17.32 -1.09 -15.49
N SER A 484 -18.46 -0.61 -15.99
CA SER A 484 -18.57 0.71 -16.64
C SER A 484 -18.79 1.88 -15.67
N MET A 485 -18.93 1.58 -14.37
CA MET A 485 -19.30 2.54 -13.33
C MET A 485 -18.12 3.25 -12.66
N ASP A 486 -16.89 3.09 -13.16
CA ASP A 486 -15.69 3.73 -12.60
C ASP A 486 -15.80 5.24 -12.49
N LEU A 487 -15.64 5.74 -11.26
CA LEU A 487 -15.78 7.14 -10.92
C LEU A 487 -14.42 7.82 -10.83
N ILE A 488 -14.10 8.69 -11.78
CA ILE A 488 -12.80 9.37 -11.80
C ILE A 488 -12.88 10.59 -10.90
N LEU A 489 -12.05 10.61 -9.86
CA LEU A 489 -12.05 11.67 -8.85
C LEU A 489 -10.81 12.56 -8.88
N PHE A 490 -9.68 12.03 -9.37
CA PHE A 490 -8.40 12.71 -9.34
C PHE A 490 -7.66 12.54 -10.66
N HIS A 491 -6.86 13.55 -11.02
CA HIS A 491 -5.82 13.41 -12.03
C HIS A 491 -4.47 13.58 -11.35
N SER A 492 -3.54 12.69 -11.66
CA SER A 492 -2.25 12.59 -10.99
C SER A 492 -1.13 12.44 -12.01
N GLU A 493 0.02 13.04 -11.72
CA GLU A 493 1.25 12.79 -12.47
C GLU A 493 1.83 11.41 -12.17
N THR A 494 2.85 11.04 -12.94
CA THR A 494 3.50 9.73 -12.88
C THR A 494 4.63 9.64 -11.87
N ASP A 495 4.98 10.72 -11.18
CA ASP A 495 6.02 10.68 -10.15
C ASP A 495 5.51 9.87 -8.95
N MET A 496 6.17 8.73 -8.68
CA MET A 496 5.79 7.76 -7.65
C MET A 496 6.41 7.95 -6.26
N PRO A 497 7.64 8.50 -6.08
CA PRO A 497 8.30 8.52 -4.78
C PRO A 497 7.76 9.62 -3.86
N ILE A 498 7.51 9.26 -2.60
CA ILE A 498 7.43 10.21 -1.50
C ILE A 498 8.69 10.07 -0.64
N TYR A 499 9.36 11.20 -0.35
CA TYR A 499 10.50 11.18 0.56
C TYR A 499 10.00 11.42 1.98
N VAL A 500 10.44 10.57 2.90
CA VAL A 500 9.95 10.58 4.29
C VAL A 500 11.12 10.49 5.25
N GLU A 501 11.07 11.31 6.29
CA GLU A 501 12.01 11.22 7.41
C GLU A 501 11.95 9.83 8.05
N LYS A 502 13.11 9.18 8.15
CA LYS A 502 13.21 7.89 8.82
C LYS A 502 12.87 8.04 10.30
N GLY A 503 11.95 7.21 10.78
CA GLY A 503 11.49 7.32 12.16
C GLY A 503 10.52 6.24 12.62
N SER A 504 9.87 5.52 11.71
CA SER A 504 8.96 4.42 12.02
C SER A 504 9.36 3.14 11.28
N PRO A 505 9.41 1.98 11.97
CA PRO A 505 9.65 0.68 11.33
C PRO A 505 8.62 0.33 10.26
N LEU A 506 7.39 0.84 10.39
CA LEU A 506 6.30 0.56 9.45
C LEU A 506 6.60 1.12 8.05
N LEU A 507 7.36 2.22 7.98
CA LEU A 507 7.66 2.89 6.72
C LEU A 507 8.69 2.14 5.89
N GLU A 508 9.54 1.32 6.51
CA GLU A 508 10.53 0.49 5.81
C GLU A 508 9.86 -0.55 4.90
N LYS A 509 8.60 -0.86 5.17
CA LYS A 509 7.81 -1.80 4.37
C LYS A 509 7.15 -1.15 3.15
N LEU A 510 7.07 0.18 3.05
CA LEU A 510 6.30 0.86 2.01
C LEU A 510 7.10 1.05 0.72
N ARG A 511 6.68 0.42 -0.38
CA ARG A 511 7.44 0.40 -1.65
C ARG A 511 7.61 1.77 -2.33
N GLN A 512 6.66 2.68 -2.10
CA GLN A 512 6.68 4.02 -2.71
C GLN A 512 7.31 5.09 -1.79
N VAL A 513 7.76 4.70 -0.60
CA VAL A 513 8.38 5.60 0.37
C VAL A 513 9.90 5.49 0.28
N VAL A 514 10.56 6.62 0.04
CA VAL A 514 12.01 6.75 0.10
C VAL A 514 12.39 7.33 1.45
N LEU A 515 12.93 6.49 2.33
CA LEU A 515 13.38 6.91 3.65
C LEU A 515 14.67 7.70 3.56
N VAL A 516 14.71 8.83 4.29
CA VAL A 516 15.88 9.70 4.35
C VAL A 516 16.23 10.03 5.79
N GLU A 517 17.53 10.07 6.10
CA GLU A 517 18.03 10.41 7.45
C GLU A 517 17.81 11.90 7.75
N GLN A 518 17.96 12.78 6.76
CA GLN A 518 17.74 14.22 6.88
C GLN A 518 16.80 14.73 5.79
N ILE A 519 15.53 14.92 6.14
CA ILE A 519 14.50 15.40 5.21
C ILE A 519 14.77 16.82 4.69
N THR A 520 15.51 17.63 5.45
CA THR A 520 15.95 18.97 5.08
C THR A 520 16.80 18.99 3.81
N ASP A 521 17.57 17.93 3.56
CA ASP A 521 18.40 17.79 2.36
C ASP A 521 17.52 17.66 1.12
N ILE A 522 16.46 16.84 1.20
CA ILE A 522 15.49 16.70 0.12
C ILE A 522 14.69 17.99 -0.07
N GLN A 523 14.35 18.70 1.01
CA GLN A 523 13.71 20.02 0.93
C GLN A 523 14.61 21.03 0.19
N LEU A 524 15.92 21.01 0.45
CA LEU A 524 16.89 21.83 -0.25
C LEU A 524 16.97 21.45 -1.74
N ILE A 525 17.06 20.16 -2.06
CA ILE A 525 17.05 19.67 -3.45
C ILE A 525 15.77 20.14 -4.17
N LYS A 526 14.60 19.90 -3.58
CA LYS A 526 13.30 20.35 -4.13
C LYS A 526 13.29 21.85 -4.39
N ASN A 527 13.78 22.64 -3.44
CA ASN A 527 13.78 24.08 -3.55
C ASN A 527 14.69 24.57 -4.69
N ARG A 528 15.88 23.99 -4.84
CA ARG A 528 16.89 24.40 -5.82
C ARG A 528 16.66 23.77 -7.20
N LEU A 529 16.63 22.44 -7.26
CA LEU A 529 16.60 21.64 -8.49
C LEU A 529 15.25 21.68 -9.20
N TRP A 530 14.14 21.61 -8.45
CA TRP A 530 12.80 21.62 -9.07
C TRP A 530 12.26 23.04 -9.11
N ASN A 531 11.98 23.62 -7.94
CA ASN A 531 11.32 24.92 -7.84
C ASN A 531 12.13 26.08 -8.44
N GLY A 532 13.47 26.05 -8.33
CA GLY A 532 14.35 27.08 -8.86
C GLY A 532 14.47 27.02 -10.37
N VAL A 533 14.82 25.86 -10.90
CA VAL A 533 14.89 25.60 -12.35
C VAL A 533 13.54 25.88 -13.01
N HIS A 534 12.43 25.41 -12.43
CA HIS A 534 11.09 25.62 -13.00
C HIS A 534 10.74 27.11 -13.11
N ALA A 535 11.11 27.92 -12.11
CA ALA A 535 10.87 29.37 -12.16
C ALA A 535 11.68 30.03 -13.28
N MET A 536 12.97 29.72 -13.40
CA MET A 536 13.85 30.27 -14.43
C MET A 536 13.43 29.84 -15.85
N LEU A 537 13.02 28.58 -16.00
CA LEU A 537 12.46 28.05 -17.23
C LEU A 537 11.16 28.80 -17.60
N ALA A 538 10.26 29.01 -16.64
CA ALA A 538 8.99 29.70 -16.87
C ALA A 538 9.19 31.16 -17.29
N TRP A 539 10.16 31.87 -16.71
CA TRP A 539 10.51 33.23 -17.14
C TRP A 539 11.01 33.24 -18.59
N TYR A 540 11.92 32.31 -18.93
CA TYR A 540 12.41 32.22 -20.31
C TYR A 540 11.29 31.91 -21.30
N ALA A 541 10.48 30.89 -21.00
CA ALA A 541 9.36 30.48 -21.83
C ALA A 541 8.35 31.61 -22.05
N SER A 542 8.02 32.36 -20.99
CA SER A 542 7.10 33.49 -21.09
C SER A 542 7.65 34.62 -21.95
N LEU A 543 8.94 34.95 -21.81
CA LEU A 543 9.61 35.98 -22.62
C LEU A 543 9.71 35.58 -24.10
N MET A 544 9.72 34.28 -24.41
CA MET A 544 9.65 33.75 -25.78
C MET A 544 8.23 33.63 -26.32
N GLY A 545 7.20 33.97 -25.53
CA GLY A 545 5.80 33.96 -25.96
C GLY A 545 5.10 32.61 -25.86
N TYR A 546 5.66 31.64 -25.13
CA TYR A 546 5.01 30.34 -24.91
C TYR A 546 3.94 30.41 -23.82
N GLU A 547 2.79 29.74 -24.06
CA GLU A 547 1.67 29.72 -23.11
C GLU A 547 1.87 28.73 -21.95
N SER A 548 2.45 27.57 -22.22
CA SER A 548 2.66 26.49 -21.24
C SER A 548 4.07 25.93 -21.27
N ILE A 549 4.50 25.35 -20.14
CA ILE A 549 5.83 24.78 -19.96
C ILE A 549 6.07 23.62 -20.94
N GLY A 550 5.10 22.72 -21.10
CA GLY A 550 5.22 21.58 -22.03
C GLY A 550 5.38 22.02 -23.49
N ILE A 551 4.67 23.07 -23.92
CA ILE A 551 4.86 23.63 -25.28
C ILE A 551 6.26 24.23 -25.41
N ALA A 552 6.71 24.99 -24.41
CA ALA A 552 8.01 25.63 -24.42
C ALA A 552 9.17 24.62 -24.46
N MET A 553 9.03 23.47 -23.79
CA MET A 553 10.02 22.39 -23.83
C MET A 553 10.18 21.73 -25.21
N GLY A 554 9.26 21.99 -26.15
CA GLY A 554 9.41 21.61 -27.55
C GLY A 554 10.41 22.47 -28.34
N ASP A 555 10.77 23.66 -27.84
CA ASP A 555 11.79 24.52 -28.44
C ASP A 555 13.18 24.04 -28.02
N HIS A 556 14.06 23.83 -29.00
CA HIS A 556 15.42 23.34 -28.74
C HIS A 556 16.23 24.27 -27.83
N SER A 557 16.07 25.59 -27.95
CA SER A 557 16.78 26.60 -27.15
C SER A 557 16.30 26.59 -25.69
N VAL A 558 14.99 26.44 -25.48
CA VAL A 558 14.38 26.36 -24.15
C VAL A 558 14.77 25.06 -23.46
N LYS A 559 14.68 23.92 -24.17
CA LYS A 559 15.10 22.62 -23.65
C LYS A 559 16.59 22.60 -23.31
N ALA A 560 17.45 23.09 -24.20
CA ALA A 560 18.89 23.19 -23.94
C ALA A 560 19.19 24.10 -22.75
N PHE A 561 18.45 25.20 -22.57
CA PHE A 561 18.58 26.04 -21.39
C PHE A 561 18.22 25.28 -20.10
N ALA A 562 17.11 24.53 -20.10
CA ALA A 562 16.69 23.73 -18.95
C ALA A 562 17.74 22.67 -18.56
N GLU A 563 18.23 21.89 -19.53
CA GLU A 563 19.25 20.83 -19.32
C GLU A 563 20.58 21.39 -18.78
N ASN A 564 21.04 22.51 -19.34
CA ASN A 564 22.27 23.17 -18.90
C ASN A 564 22.11 23.79 -17.50
N LEU A 565 20.96 24.41 -17.23
CA LEU A 565 20.65 24.99 -15.93
C LEU A 565 20.60 23.91 -14.83
N ILE A 566 19.96 22.78 -15.12
CA ILE A 566 19.95 21.61 -14.23
C ILE A 566 21.36 21.11 -13.96
N THR A 567 22.22 21.08 -14.98
CA THR A 567 23.61 20.64 -14.83
C THR A 567 24.36 21.52 -13.83
N GLU A 568 24.24 22.85 -13.94
CA GLU A 568 24.87 23.79 -13.00
C GLU A 568 24.32 23.64 -11.57
N VAL A 569 22.99 23.56 -11.41
CA VAL A 569 22.36 23.40 -10.08
C VAL A 569 22.77 22.08 -9.42
N LYS A 570 22.84 20.99 -10.19
CA LYS A 570 23.28 19.69 -9.69
C LYS A 570 24.72 19.70 -9.20
N GLN A 571 25.63 20.40 -9.90
CA GLN A 571 27.03 20.48 -9.50
C GLN A 571 27.16 21.13 -8.12
N GLY A 572 26.46 22.24 -7.88
CA GLY A 572 26.45 22.88 -6.57
C GLY A 572 25.81 22.00 -5.49
N LEU A 573 24.65 21.40 -5.80
CA LEU A 573 23.98 20.48 -4.87
C LEU A 573 24.86 19.26 -4.53
N ALA A 574 25.62 18.72 -5.47
CA ALA A 574 26.49 17.58 -5.23
C ALA A 574 27.66 17.90 -4.28
N ILE A 575 28.11 19.15 -4.20
CA ILE A 575 29.11 19.59 -3.23
C ILE A 575 28.49 19.68 -1.83
N VAL A 576 27.32 20.31 -1.72
CA VAL A 576 26.65 20.52 -0.43
C VAL A 576 26.08 19.21 0.12
N LEU A 577 25.60 18.33 -0.76
CA LEU A 577 24.91 17.08 -0.46
C LEU A 577 25.61 15.88 -1.14
N PRO A 578 26.83 15.53 -0.74
CA PRO A 578 27.61 14.48 -1.39
C PRO A 578 26.93 13.11 -1.36
N ASN A 579 26.14 12.84 -0.30
CA ASN A 579 25.39 11.58 -0.14
C ASN A 579 24.31 11.39 -1.23
N TYR A 580 23.77 12.48 -1.78
CA TYR A 580 22.73 12.43 -2.81
C TYR A 580 23.25 12.59 -4.23
N ALA A 581 24.56 12.71 -4.43
CA ALA A 581 25.15 12.97 -5.75
C ALA A 581 24.71 11.97 -6.84
N LYS A 582 24.51 10.70 -6.47
CA LYS A 582 23.99 9.66 -7.37
C LYS A 582 22.50 9.86 -7.68
N ASP A 583 21.71 10.18 -6.67
CA ASP A 583 20.25 10.38 -6.78
C ASP A 583 19.87 11.65 -7.54
N LEU A 584 20.70 12.69 -7.48
CA LEU A 584 20.47 13.95 -8.18
C LEU A 584 20.26 13.77 -9.69
N ASN A 585 20.91 12.78 -10.31
CA ASN A 585 20.70 12.46 -11.73
C ASN A 585 19.28 11.98 -11.99
N ARG A 586 18.80 11.03 -11.18
CA ARG A 586 17.45 10.47 -11.28
C ARG A 586 16.39 11.54 -10.99
N MET A 587 16.58 12.33 -9.93
CA MET A 587 15.67 13.42 -9.56
C MET A 587 15.58 14.52 -10.63
N ALA A 588 16.69 14.82 -11.28
CA ALA A 588 16.74 15.79 -12.37
C ALA A 588 16.04 15.28 -13.63
N GLN A 589 16.23 14.00 -13.97
CA GLN A 589 15.55 13.40 -15.12
C GLN A 589 14.04 13.37 -14.91
N SER A 590 13.56 12.90 -13.75
CA SER A 590 12.12 12.91 -13.41
C SER A 590 11.51 14.32 -13.54
N PHE A 591 12.24 15.35 -13.11
CA PHE A 591 11.80 16.73 -13.25
C PHE A 591 11.75 17.22 -14.70
N LEU A 592 12.76 16.90 -15.51
CA LEU A 592 12.76 17.23 -16.95
C LEU A 592 11.57 16.57 -17.65
N ASP A 593 11.34 15.29 -17.40
CA ASP A 593 10.22 14.54 -17.96
C ASP A 593 8.88 15.22 -17.56
N SER A 594 8.72 15.59 -16.29
CA SER A 594 7.54 16.34 -15.82
C SER A 594 7.35 17.66 -16.58
N CYS A 595 8.41 18.44 -16.81
CA CYS A 595 8.33 19.67 -17.60
C CYS A 595 7.92 19.41 -19.05
N GLU A 596 8.43 18.34 -19.69
CA GLU A 596 8.07 17.99 -21.08
C GLU A 596 6.58 17.64 -21.23
N TYR A 597 5.98 16.98 -20.23
CA TYR A 597 4.56 16.62 -20.25
C TYR A 597 3.62 17.71 -19.72
N ALA A 598 4.14 18.87 -19.29
CA ALA A 598 3.39 19.94 -18.64
C ALA A 598 2.58 20.83 -19.61
N PHE A 599 1.83 20.23 -20.55
CA PHE A 599 1.03 20.96 -21.56
C PHE A 599 -0.12 21.79 -20.97
N LYS A 600 -0.55 21.48 -19.75
CA LYS A 600 -1.61 22.20 -19.03
C LYS A 600 -1.09 23.13 -17.95
N ASP A 601 0.24 23.26 -17.82
CA ASP A 601 0.85 24.14 -16.83
C ASP A 601 1.20 25.50 -17.42
N PRO A 602 0.44 26.58 -17.13
CA PRO A 602 0.68 27.88 -17.75
C PRO A 602 1.98 28.50 -17.25
N CYS A 603 2.80 29.02 -18.17
CA CYS A 603 4.08 29.67 -17.83
C CYS A 603 3.89 30.80 -16.81
N GLN A 604 2.83 31.61 -16.98
CA GLN A 604 2.50 32.73 -16.07
C GLN A 604 2.25 32.29 -14.62
N ARG A 605 1.59 31.14 -14.43
CA ARG A 605 1.31 30.58 -13.10
C ARG A 605 2.61 30.23 -12.38
N VAL A 606 3.55 29.64 -13.11
CA VAL A 606 4.87 29.26 -12.59
C VAL A 606 5.78 30.47 -12.44
N ALA A 607 5.67 31.47 -13.32
CA ALA A 607 6.52 32.68 -13.36
C ALA A 607 6.18 33.72 -12.28
N ARG A 608 4.98 33.68 -11.68
CA ARG A 608 4.49 34.66 -10.68
C ARG A 608 5.47 34.96 -9.53
N ASP A 609 5.36 36.16 -8.96
CA ASP A 609 6.18 36.65 -7.84
C ASP A 609 7.71 36.55 -8.07
N PRO A 610 8.26 37.06 -9.19
CA PRO A 610 9.67 36.91 -9.53
C PRO A 610 10.60 37.50 -8.47
N LEU A 611 10.35 38.73 -8.00
CA LEU A 611 11.21 39.39 -6.99
C LEU A 611 11.31 38.58 -5.70
N ARG A 612 10.20 37.98 -5.23
CA ARG A 612 10.19 37.12 -4.05
C ARG A 612 11.09 35.89 -4.24
N LYS A 613 11.04 35.25 -5.42
CA LYS A 613 11.85 34.07 -5.77
C LYS A 613 13.34 34.41 -6.01
N LEU A 614 13.62 35.68 -6.27
CA LEU A 614 14.96 36.26 -6.44
C LEU A 614 15.52 36.84 -5.13
N ASN A 615 14.88 36.62 -3.97
CA ASN A 615 15.48 36.95 -2.68
C ASN A 615 16.74 36.11 -2.41
N HIS A 616 17.71 36.65 -1.69
CA HIS A 616 18.99 35.97 -1.37
C HIS A 616 18.82 34.56 -0.77
N ASN A 617 17.87 34.40 0.16
CA ASN A 617 17.58 33.12 0.83
C ASN A 617 16.68 32.17 0.01
N GLU A 618 16.24 32.58 -1.18
CA GLU A 618 15.32 31.83 -2.03
C GLU A 618 16.03 31.08 -3.16
N ARG A 619 15.26 30.22 -3.83
CA ARG A 619 15.68 29.19 -4.78
C ARG A 619 16.70 29.61 -5.85
N VAL A 620 16.60 30.83 -6.39
CA VAL A 620 17.46 31.27 -7.50
C VAL A 620 18.78 31.83 -6.98
N MET A 621 18.73 32.89 -6.16
CA MET A 621 19.94 33.59 -5.71
C MET A 621 20.87 32.70 -4.88
N ALA A 622 20.33 31.86 -4.00
CA ALA A 622 21.21 30.98 -3.25
C ALA A 622 21.73 29.77 -4.07
N SER A 623 21.20 29.49 -5.28
CA SER A 623 21.84 28.54 -6.20
C SER A 623 23.07 29.15 -6.88
N ILE A 624 22.99 30.42 -7.28
CA ILE A 624 24.13 31.14 -7.88
C ILE A 624 25.21 31.45 -6.84
N GLU A 625 24.82 31.81 -5.61
CA GLU A 625 25.74 31.97 -4.47
C GLU A 625 26.52 30.69 -4.21
N MET A 626 25.83 29.55 -4.14
CA MET A 626 26.44 28.23 -3.94
C MET A 626 27.49 27.91 -5.03
N ASN A 627 27.16 28.12 -6.29
CA ASN A 627 28.10 27.82 -7.38
C ASN A 627 29.29 28.78 -7.39
N ILE A 628 29.09 30.08 -7.16
CA ILE A 628 30.18 31.07 -7.08
C ILE A 628 31.08 30.79 -5.89
N GLY A 629 30.51 30.46 -4.73
CA GLY A 629 31.26 30.17 -3.50
C GLY A 629 32.17 28.94 -3.60
N HIS A 630 31.88 28.03 -4.55
CA HIS A 630 32.64 26.81 -4.81
C HIS A 630 33.37 26.80 -6.15
N ASP A 631 33.55 27.94 -6.80
CA ASP A 631 34.24 28.07 -8.10
C ASP A 631 33.67 27.16 -9.20
N LEU A 632 32.34 26.93 -9.18
CA LEU A 632 31.62 26.13 -10.16
C LEU A 632 31.05 26.98 -11.31
N PRO A 633 30.74 26.39 -12.49
CA PRO A 633 30.01 27.06 -13.56
C PRO A 633 28.65 27.62 -13.09
N TYR A 634 28.34 28.86 -13.47
CA TYR A 634 27.08 29.54 -13.10
C TYR A 634 26.48 30.37 -14.24
N LYS A 635 26.87 30.12 -15.50
CA LYS A 635 26.46 30.94 -16.65
C LYS A 635 24.95 30.88 -16.88
N ASN A 636 24.35 29.70 -16.77
CA ASN A 636 22.92 29.51 -16.97
C ASN A 636 22.13 29.98 -15.75
N LEU A 637 22.67 29.82 -14.54
CA LEU A 637 22.13 30.43 -13.32
C LEU A 637 22.08 31.96 -13.43
N LEU A 638 23.13 32.58 -13.96
CA LEU A 638 23.20 34.02 -14.23
C LEU A 638 22.11 34.43 -15.23
N LYS A 639 22.02 33.73 -16.37
CA LYS A 639 20.98 33.96 -17.39
C LYS A 639 19.57 33.82 -16.80
N GLY A 640 19.30 32.76 -16.06
CA GLY A 640 18.00 32.53 -15.42
C GLY A 640 17.63 33.60 -14.39
N THR A 641 18.61 34.09 -13.63
CA THR A 641 18.43 35.21 -12.68
C THR A 641 18.06 36.49 -13.43
N ALA A 642 18.79 36.81 -14.51
CA ALA A 642 18.51 37.99 -15.35
C ALA A 642 17.12 37.92 -16.01
N LEU A 643 16.73 36.74 -16.53
CA LEU A 643 15.40 36.51 -17.10
C LEU A 643 14.27 36.76 -16.09
N GLY A 644 14.49 36.47 -14.80
CA GLY A 644 13.51 36.75 -13.76
C GLY A 644 13.27 38.24 -13.54
N TYR A 645 14.33 39.05 -13.58
CA TYR A 645 14.20 40.52 -13.54
C TYR A 645 13.58 41.06 -14.83
N ALA A 646 14.00 40.57 -16.00
CA ALA A 646 13.42 40.95 -17.28
C ALA A 646 11.91 40.65 -17.34
N TYR A 647 11.49 39.48 -16.88
CA TYR A 647 10.08 39.12 -16.76
C TYR A 647 9.33 40.07 -15.83
N ALA A 648 9.92 40.42 -14.67
CA ALA A 648 9.30 41.34 -13.72
C ALA A 648 9.07 42.74 -14.32
N ILE A 649 10.03 43.24 -15.09
CA ILE A 649 9.93 44.55 -15.76
C ILE A 649 8.91 44.48 -16.90
N GLN A 650 9.01 43.49 -17.79
CA GLN A 650 8.20 43.42 -19.01
C GLN A 650 6.75 42.99 -18.78
N PHE A 651 6.51 42.00 -17.90
CA PHE A 651 5.17 41.42 -17.71
C PHE A 651 4.44 41.93 -16.46
N LEU A 652 5.17 42.45 -15.45
CA LEU A 652 4.58 42.98 -14.23
C LEU A 652 4.75 44.51 -14.09
N GLU A 653 5.29 45.17 -15.12
CA GLU A 653 5.48 46.63 -15.21
C GLU A 653 6.22 47.20 -13.98
N ILE A 654 7.18 46.44 -13.44
CA ILE A 654 8.03 46.93 -12.34
C ILE A 654 9.06 47.91 -12.91
N ASP A 655 9.19 49.08 -12.28
CA ASP A 655 10.18 50.10 -12.66
C ASP A 655 11.62 49.55 -12.65
N ASP A 656 12.38 49.89 -13.69
CA ASP A 656 13.78 49.44 -13.87
C ASP A 656 14.65 49.77 -12.65
N ASN A 657 14.50 50.96 -12.06
CA ASN A 657 15.28 51.35 -10.89
C ASN A 657 14.88 50.53 -9.67
N ALA A 658 13.59 50.24 -9.50
CA ALA A 658 13.11 49.39 -8.42
C ALA A 658 13.67 47.96 -8.55
N ALA A 659 13.71 47.41 -9.77
CA ALA A 659 14.30 46.09 -10.05
C ALA A 659 15.81 46.06 -9.75
N ILE A 660 16.56 47.08 -10.17
CA ILE A 660 18.00 47.21 -9.90
C ILE A 660 18.27 47.39 -8.40
N GLN A 661 17.49 48.23 -7.71
CA GLN A 661 17.62 48.41 -6.26
C GLN A 661 17.36 47.10 -5.51
N HIS A 662 16.33 46.34 -5.92
CA HIS A 662 16.07 45.02 -5.36
C HIS A 662 17.28 44.10 -5.57
N LEU A 663 17.79 44.02 -6.80
CA LEU A 663 18.98 43.21 -7.13
C LEU A 663 20.17 43.53 -6.22
N GLN A 664 20.55 44.81 -6.12
CA GLN A 664 21.65 45.27 -5.30
C GLN A 664 21.47 44.90 -3.82
N GLN A 665 20.26 45.08 -3.28
CA GLN A 665 19.95 44.70 -1.91
C GLN A 665 20.08 43.21 -1.65
N GLN A 666 19.73 42.35 -2.62
CA GLN A 666 19.87 40.90 -2.46
C GLN A 666 21.32 40.45 -2.59
N ILE A 667 22.09 41.00 -3.54
CA ILE A 667 23.53 40.66 -3.69
C ILE A 667 24.32 40.98 -2.43
N LEU A 668 24.02 42.12 -1.78
CA LEU A 668 24.69 42.50 -0.54
C LEU A 668 24.52 41.45 0.58
N LYS A 669 23.40 40.72 0.59
CA LYS A 669 23.06 39.70 1.60
C LYS A 669 23.62 38.31 1.31
N LEU A 670 24.19 38.06 0.13
CA LEU A 670 24.82 36.77 -0.21
C LEU A 670 26.09 36.55 0.61
N ASP A 671 26.43 35.32 0.93
CA ASP A 671 27.68 34.94 1.59
C ASP A 671 28.82 34.78 0.56
N LEU A 672 29.12 35.88 -0.12
CA LEU A 672 30.20 35.99 -1.11
C LEU A 672 31.17 37.11 -0.71
N ASN A 673 32.42 37.00 -1.15
CA ASN A 673 33.38 38.07 -0.94
C ASN A 673 33.01 39.33 -1.77
N MET A 674 33.52 40.50 -1.38
CA MET A 674 33.15 41.78 -2.01
C MET A 674 33.48 41.84 -3.51
N THR A 675 34.54 41.15 -3.94
CA THR A 675 34.94 41.09 -5.35
C THR A 675 33.92 40.28 -6.16
N GLN A 676 33.54 39.11 -5.66
CA GLN A 676 32.51 38.25 -6.27
C GLN A 676 31.16 38.97 -6.34
N LYS A 677 30.74 39.65 -5.26
CA LYS A 677 29.49 40.43 -5.24
C LYS A 677 29.46 41.50 -6.33
N ARG A 678 30.54 42.28 -6.44
CA ARG A 678 30.64 43.35 -7.43
C ARG A 678 30.64 42.81 -8.86
N GLN A 679 31.33 41.70 -9.11
CA GLN A 679 31.35 41.06 -10.42
C GLN A 679 29.96 40.55 -10.80
N LEU A 680 29.28 39.85 -9.89
CA LEU A 680 27.94 39.33 -10.09
C LEU A 680 26.93 40.44 -10.40
N GLU A 681 27.02 41.57 -9.71
CA GLU A 681 26.16 42.73 -9.98
C GLU A 681 26.35 43.26 -11.40
N VAL A 682 27.60 43.46 -11.82
CA VAL A 682 27.93 43.93 -13.18
C VAL A 682 27.39 42.96 -14.23
N ASP A 683 27.63 41.66 -14.04
CA ASP A 683 27.24 40.64 -15.01
C ASP A 683 25.71 40.53 -15.15
N LEU A 684 24.97 40.63 -14.04
CA LEU A 684 23.50 40.60 -14.05
C LEU A 684 22.90 41.85 -14.69
N VAL A 685 23.39 43.04 -14.36
CA VAL A 685 22.91 44.29 -14.97
C VAL A 685 23.16 44.28 -16.48
N GLN A 686 24.33 43.83 -16.93
CA GLN A 686 24.64 43.71 -18.36
C GLN A 686 23.71 42.70 -19.06
N HIS A 687 23.43 41.55 -18.46
CA HIS A 687 22.51 40.56 -19.04
C HIS A 687 21.07 41.09 -19.11
N ILE A 688 20.60 41.79 -18.08
CA ILE A 688 19.28 42.41 -18.08
C ILE A 688 19.18 43.42 -19.22
N GLN A 689 20.17 44.31 -19.37
CA GLN A 689 20.20 45.29 -20.46
C GLN A 689 20.25 44.63 -21.85
N TYR A 690 21.04 43.56 -21.99
CA TYR A 690 21.14 42.83 -23.25
C TYR A 690 19.79 42.23 -23.70
N LEU A 691 19.03 41.66 -22.76
CA LEU A 691 17.71 41.08 -23.02
C LEU A 691 16.70 42.12 -23.52
N PHE A 692 16.85 43.39 -23.16
CA PHE A 692 16.05 44.49 -23.70
C PHE A 692 16.56 45.01 -25.05
N SER A 693 17.86 44.89 -25.33
CA SER A 693 18.45 45.35 -26.60
C SER A 693 18.21 44.43 -27.80
N GLU A 694 17.88 43.15 -27.58
CA GLU A 694 17.51 42.20 -28.66
C GLU A 694 16.03 42.27 -29.07
N GLN A 695 15.22 43.11 -28.41
CA GLN A 695 13.80 43.29 -28.73
C GLN A 695 13.49 44.52 -29.62
N ASP A 696 14.48 45.39 -29.86
CA ASP A 696 14.47 46.49 -30.85
C ASP A 696 15.14 46.04 -32.16
#